data_AF-A0A495YWK7-F1
#
_entry.id   AF-A0A495YWK7-F1
#
_cell.length_a   1.000
_cell.length_b   1.000
_cell.length_c   1.000
_cell.angle_alpha   90.00
_cell.angle_beta   90.00
_cell.angle_gamma   90.00
#
_symmetry.space_group_name_H-M   'P 1'
#
loop_
_entity.id
_entity.type
_entity.pdbx_description
1 polymer ?
#
loop_
_entity_poly.entity_id
_entity_poly.type
_entity_poly.pdbx_seq_one_letter_code
_entity_poly.pdbx_strand_id
1 'polypeptide(L)'
;MEKTERVRWLRAIIWVPITLLTIPLFAETQNMTRTINATWVDTPPVIDGKLTDSVWQRAQIATNFFRAKEGDIQLAQLNTEAKVLYDENTLYIGVHCEEPDMNSLRETKTRRDSPVWQNDCIEVMLDTYHDRRNCYIFAVNTLGTQTDERVSNESVFDMNWDAKWEVKIEKHQDGWTAEFAIPFRALRFNRHDTTWGINFWRVRPINSQSYSWARTAFFSRVSEFGNLTGLNLEKINTEQKFGILPYGSYRAIENHSNDLDGGLDLILPISTRLTSNVTFNPDFSQLESDPTQINIASDRELSLPERRPFFREGAELFDLPLNLFYTRRVQEIDFGAKTAGTIGGTNFSVVNTYGKMIDRYDADQKKQANLLTGRVNYNIGERTVIGAMGTHKHQADRDVGLLSFNGRFGLHRNWTATSQYAVDFIDGERHWAYHTAMEWLHKGWFANLRLEEIQDGFRPNEMGLEDEAFRRGRVRVRYSYEFPEGNLVQLFQVGARHFHQTNAQKLLRERRSEFRFKIDIDRFDLFTSGGFGVLREVGQLFDTKFIGSEINYEAPWWHLAVGNRFGTRRDEFNRFTSCSTGVNLFGKLTADLDLENFFWRTYRNTLIFRLRSNYQLTQKIGWLIFVERVDERLQDEISYNFNAIFDYEFTPESHFFFVFVDSLPGERAVFTKLAYLFESNFPTFRQFK
;
A
#
# COMPACT_ATOMS: atom_id res chain seq x y z
N MET A 1 -13.61 26.71 -42.99
CA MET A 1 -12.42 25.85 -43.14
C MET A 1 -12.18 25.10 -41.82
N GLU A 2 -13.22 24.43 -41.29
CA GLU A 2 -13.32 24.12 -39.85
C GLU A 2 -13.90 22.72 -39.56
N LYS A 3 -14.17 21.91 -40.61
CA LYS A 3 -14.65 20.52 -40.47
C LYS A 3 -13.59 19.46 -40.81
N THR A 4 -12.43 19.87 -41.33
CA THR A 4 -11.43 18.94 -41.88
C THR A 4 -10.30 18.58 -40.89
N GLU A 5 -10.18 19.29 -39.76
CA GLU A 5 -9.15 18.98 -38.74
C GLU A 5 -9.60 17.95 -37.68
N ARG A 6 -10.90 17.77 -37.45
CA ARG A 6 -11.42 16.75 -36.50
C ARG A 6 -11.17 15.30 -36.94
N VAL A 7 -10.81 15.06 -38.20
CA VAL A 7 -10.66 13.70 -38.77
C VAL A 7 -9.20 13.21 -38.74
N ARG A 8 -8.22 14.08 -38.48
CA ARG A 8 -6.79 13.67 -38.44
C ARG A 8 -6.35 13.10 -37.09
N TRP A 9 -6.95 13.51 -35.97
CA TRP A 9 -6.61 13.00 -34.63
C TRP A 9 -7.14 11.57 -34.37
N LEU A 10 -8.30 11.21 -34.93
CA LEU A 10 -8.85 9.85 -34.82
C LEU A 10 -8.01 8.79 -35.56
N ARG A 11 -7.23 9.19 -36.58
CA ARG A 11 -6.32 8.26 -37.28
C ARG A 11 -5.00 8.06 -36.53
N ALA A 12 -4.54 9.00 -35.71
CA ALA A 12 -3.32 8.80 -34.90
C ALA A 12 -3.57 7.89 -33.68
N ILE A 13 -4.80 7.87 -33.13
CA ILE A 13 -5.20 7.02 -32.01
C ILE A 13 -5.32 5.55 -32.41
N ILE A 14 -5.56 5.26 -33.69
CA ILE A 14 -5.70 3.90 -34.22
C ILE A 14 -4.34 3.32 -34.67
N TRP A 15 -3.32 4.13 -34.95
CA TRP A 15 -2.04 3.64 -35.48
C TRP A 15 -0.92 3.43 -34.45
N VAL A 16 -1.02 3.99 -33.25
CA VAL A 16 -0.07 3.72 -32.15
C VAL A 16 -0.30 2.36 -31.45
N PRO A 17 -1.53 1.80 -31.37
CA PRO A 17 -1.72 0.42 -30.92
C PRO A 17 -1.28 -0.62 -31.96
N ILE A 18 -1.29 -0.29 -33.26
CA ILE A 18 -1.08 -1.25 -34.35
C ILE A 18 0.41 -1.47 -34.69
N THR A 19 1.29 -0.49 -34.44
CA THR A 19 2.74 -0.66 -34.69
C THR A 19 3.51 -1.33 -33.53
N LEU A 20 2.88 -1.56 -32.38
CA LEU A 20 3.43 -2.39 -31.29
C LEU A 20 3.02 -3.87 -31.37
N LEU A 21 2.23 -4.24 -32.39
CA LEU A 21 1.72 -5.61 -32.60
C LEU A 21 2.64 -6.52 -33.43
N THR A 22 3.83 -6.05 -33.84
CA THR A 22 4.82 -6.87 -34.57
C THR A 22 6.07 -7.11 -33.74
N ILE A 23 5.91 -7.74 -32.58
CA ILE A 23 7.02 -8.38 -31.85
C ILE A 23 6.75 -9.89 -31.89
N PRO A 24 7.71 -10.73 -32.29
CA PRO A 24 7.49 -12.16 -32.42
C PRO A 24 6.97 -12.75 -31.11
N LEU A 25 5.84 -13.46 -31.18
CA LEU A 25 5.39 -14.37 -30.13
C LEU A 25 6.50 -15.41 -29.91
N PHE A 26 7.35 -15.18 -28.92
CA PHE A 26 8.26 -16.22 -28.46
C PHE A 26 7.45 -17.25 -27.68
N ALA A 27 7.79 -18.52 -27.92
CA ALA A 27 7.13 -19.69 -27.37
C ALA A 27 6.98 -19.60 -25.84
N GLU A 28 5.76 -19.91 -25.41
CA GLU A 28 5.33 -20.02 -24.03
C GLU A 28 6.14 -21.12 -23.33
N THR A 29 6.93 -20.74 -22.32
CA THR A 29 7.52 -21.74 -21.42
C THR A 29 6.42 -22.14 -20.44
N GLN A 30 5.99 -23.40 -20.49
CA GLN A 30 5.07 -23.96 -19.51
C GLN A 30 5.62 -23.70 -18.10
N ASN A 31 4.96 -22.83 -17.35
CA ASN A 31 5.23 -22.67 -15.94
C ASN A 31 4.69 -23.94 -15.25
N MET A 32 5.59 -24.77 -14.69
CA MET A 32 5.15 -25.92 -13.90
C MET A 32 4.55 -25.41 -12.59
N THR A 33 3.22 -25.39 -12.52
CA THR A 33 2.48 -25.00 -11.33
C THR A 33 2.76 -25.98 -10.20
N ARG A 34 3.39 -25.50 -9.12
CA ARG A 34 3.63 -26.31 -7.92
C ARG A 34 2.34 -26.50 -7.15
N THR A 35 2.22 -27.64 -6.44
CA THR A 35 1.04 -27.96 -5.63
C THR A 35 1.46 -28.43 -4.26
N ILE A 36 0.78 -27.95 -3.22
CA ILE A 36 0.88 -28.42 -1.84
C ILE A 36 -0.53 -28.75 -1.32
N ASN A 37 -0.63 -29.83 -0.56
CA ASN A 37 -1.88 -30.27 0.05
C ASN A 37 -2.02 -29.73 1.48
N ALA A 38 -3.12 -29.05 1.78
CA ALA A 38 -3.53 -28.72 3.13
C ALA A 38 -4.02 -29.99 3.85
N THR A 39 -3.55 -30.23 5.07
CA THR A 39 -3.92 -31.44 5.84
C THR A 39 -4.89 -31.10 6.96
N TRP A 40 -6.03 -31.78 7.00
CA TRP A 40 -7.02 -31.62 8.09
C TRP A 40 -6.45 -32.13 9.42
N VAL A 41 -6.74 -31.41 10.51
CA VAL A 41 -6.39 -31.82 11.87
C VAL A 41 -7.60 -31.71 12.81
N ASP A 42 -7.79 -32.72 13.65
CA ASP A 42 -8.87 -32.72 14.67
C ASP A 42 -8.42 -32.05 15.97
N THR A 43 -7.11 -32.02 16.22
CA THR A 43 -6.50 -31.29 17.32
C THR A 43 -5.55 -30.26 16.72
N PRO A 44 -5.81 -28.95 16.91
CA PRO A 44 -4.96 -27.91 16.35
C PRO A 44 -3.57 -27.92 17.01
N PRO A 45 -2.52 -27.47 16.30
CA PRO A 45 -1.21 -27.27 16.91
C PRO A 45 -1.27 -26.13 17.94
N VAL A 46 -0.38 -26.18 18.93
CA VAL A 46 -0.18 -25.07 19.86
C VAL A 46 0.70 -24.04 19.16
N ILE A 47 0.22 -22.81 19.04
CA ILE A 47 0.99 -21.74 18.39
C ILE A 47 2.01 -21.20 19.40
N ASP A 48 3.20 -21.80 19.42
CA ASP A 48 4.31 -21.41 20.30
C ASP A 48 5.61 -21.13 19.53
N GLY A 49 5.59 -21.32 18.22
CA GLY A 49 6.70 -21.13 17.29
C GLY A 49 7.49 -22.41 17.07
N LYS A 50 7.20 -23.50 17.80
CA LYS A 50 7.94 -24.75 17.77
C LYS A 50 7.14 -25.77 16.96
N LEU A 51 7.64 -26.09 15.76
CA LEU A 51 7.07 -27.10 14.85
C LEU A 51 7.19 -28.56 15.36
N THR A 52 7.07 -28.76 16.67
CA THR A 52 7.29 -30.01 17.40
C THR A 52 6.03 -30.84 17.58
N ASP A 53 4.84 -30.23 17.44
CA ASP A 53 3.58 -30.96 17.50
C ASP A 53 3.52 -32.06 16.43
N SER A 54 3.05 -33.24 16.84
CA SER A 54 2.98 -34.42 15.97
C SER A 54 2.16 -34.20 14.69
N VAL A 55 1.19 -33.26 14.72
CA VAL A 55 0.37 -32.93 13.55
C VAL A 55 1.19 -32.37 12.38
N TRP A 56 2.30 -31.67 12.65
CA TRP A 56 3.20 -31.15 11.62
C TRP A 56 3.99 -32.24 10.88
N GLN A 57 4.10 -33.44 11.45
CA GLN A 57 4.78 -34.56 10.79
C GLN A 57 3.92 -35.21 9.70
N ARG A 58 2.60 -34.99 9.73
CA ARG A 58 1.63 -35.53 8.75
C ARG A 58 1.46 -34.63 7.52
N ALA A 59 1.91 -33.38 7.60
CA ALA A 59 1.73 -32.41 6.52
C ALA A 59 2.69 -32.69 5.35
N GLN A 60 2.22 -32.43 4.13
CA GLN A 60 3.12 -32.31 2.99
C GLN A 60 4.06 -31.12 3.20
N ILE A 61 5.33 -31.29 2.81
CA ILE A 61 6.36 -30.26 2.92
C ILE A 61 6.56 -29.57 1.56
N ALA A 62 6.42 -28.25 1.53
CA ALA A 62 6.89 -27.40 0.45
C ALA A 62 8.38 -27.11 0.64
N THR A 63 9.23 -27.60 -0.26
CA THR A 63 10.68 -27.41 -0.24
C THR A 63 11.18 -26.83 -1.57
N ASN A 64 12.50 -26.77 -1.76
CA ASN A 64 13.15 -26.38 -3.03
C ASN A 64 12.71 -24.99 -3.50
N PHE A 65 12.78 -23.99 -2.62
CA PHE A 65 12.48 -22.61 -2.98
C PHE A 65 13.46 -22.11 -4.05
N PHE A 66 13.01 -21.21 -4.91
CA PHE A 66 13.82 -20.58 -5.95
C PHE A 66 14.25 -19.20 -5.52
N ARG A 67 15.36 -18.70 -6.06
CA ARG A 67 15.65 -17.27 -6.00
C ARG A 67 14.51 -16.51 -6.66
N ALA A 68 14.03 -15.48 -5.97
CA ALA A 68 12.79 -14.78 -6.30
C ALA A 68 13.05 -13.68 -7.36
N LYS A 69 13.56 -14.12 -8.51
CA LYS A 69 13.99 -13.27 -9.63
C LYS A 69 13.31 -13.76 -10.92
N GLU A 70 12.88 -12.80 -11.74
CA GLU A 70 12.13 -13.10 -12.96
C GLU A 70 12.87 -14.07 -13.88
N GLY A 71 12.23 -15.22 -14.16
CA GLY A 71 12.76 -16.24 -15.06
C GLY A 71 13.93 -17.04 -14.49
N ASP A 72 14.30 -16.80 -13.22
CA ASP A 72 15.30 -17.59 -12.52
C ASP A 72 14.75 -18.97 -12.15
N ILE A 73 15.64 -19.96 -12.19
CA ILE A 73 15.37 -21.36 -11.86
C ILE A 73 16.34 -21.90 -10.82
N GLN A 74 17.26 -21.05 -10.35
CA GLN A 74 18.22 -21.39 -9.34
C GLN A 74 17.51 -21.60 -8.01
N LEU A 75 17.78 -22.75 -7.37
CA LEU A 75 17.30 -23.04 -6.03
C LEU A 75 18.01 -22.15 -5.00
N ALA A 76 17.30 -21.85 -3.91
CA ALA A 76 17.87 -21.24 -2.72
C ALA A 76 18.99 -22.14 -2.17
N GLN A 77 20.08 -21.53 -1.69
CA GLN A 77 21.18 -22.29 -1.07
C GLN A 77 20.83 -22.77 0.34
N LEU A 78 20.10 -21.94 1.09
CA LEU A 78 19.60 -22.27 2.43
C LEU A 78 18.18 -22.83 2.32
N ASN A 79 17.92 -23.94 3.01
CA ASN A 79 16.61 -24.57 2.92
C ASN A 79 15.54 -23.71 3.59
N THR A 80 14.36 -23.73 2.99
CA THR A 80 13.14 -23.22 3.58
C THR A 80 12.06 -24.26 3.35
N GLU A 81 11.38 -24.63 4.42
CA GLU A 81 10.32 -25.63 4.41
C GLU A 81 9.04 -25.00 4.89
N ALA A 82 7.94 -25.20 4.16
CA ALA A 82 6.61 -24.76 4.58
C ALA A 82 5.63 -25.93 4.63
N LYS A 83 4.69 -25.88 5.57
CA LYS A 83 3.66 -26.90 5.79
C LYS A 83 2.32 -26.21 6.00
N VAL A 84 1.24 -26.83 5.53
CA VAL A 84 -0.12 -26.28 5.67
C VAL A 84 -1.04 -27.30 6.31
N LEU A 85 -1.63 -26.91 7.44
CA LEU A 85 -2.68 -27.64 8.15
C LEU A 85 -3.94 -26.78 8.23
N TYR A 86 -5.09 -27.39 8.50
CA TYR A 86 -6.31 -26.64 8.81
C TYR A 86 -7.28 -27.46 9.64
N ASP A 87 -8.16 -26.77 10.36
CA ASP A 87 -9.34 -27.35 11.01
C ASP A 87 -10.61 -26.63 10.54
N GLU A 88 -11.71 -26.77 11.29
CA GLU A 88 -12.97 -26.10 10.99
C GLU A 88 -12.92 -24.57 11.10
N ASN A 89 -11.95 -23.99 11.83
CA ASN A 89 -11.92 -22.56 12.17
C ASN A 89 -10.69 -21.83 11.62
N THR A 90 -9.56 -22.52 11.44
CA THR A 90 -8.25 -21.90 11.26
C THR A 90 -7.41 -22.62 10.21
N LEU A 91 -6.71 -21.83 9.40
CA LEU A 91 -5.61 -22.27 8.54
C LEU A 91 -4.29 -22.09 9.29
N TYR A 92 -3.51 -23.15 9.42
CA TYR A 92 -2.22 -23.13 10.10
C TYR A 92 -1.09 -23.30 9.10
N ILE A 93 -0.05 -22.46 9.22
CA ILE A 93 1.13 -22.54 8.37
C ILE A 93 2.36 -22.60 9.26
N GLY A 94 3.16 -23.65 9.08
CA GLY A 94 4.43 -23.83 9.76
C GLY A 94 5.56 -23.61 8.77
N VAL A 95 6.51 -22.76 9.09
CA VAL A 95 7.68 -22.48 8.24
C VAL A 95 8.96 -22.68 9.03
N HIS A 96 9.92 -23.40 8.46
CA HIS A 96 11.28 -23.52 8.95
C HIS A 96 12.25 -22.87 7.96
N CYS A 97 13.06 -21.95 8.46
CA CYS A 97 14.05 -21.22 7.69
C CYS A 97 15.44 -21.56 8.21
N GLU A 98 16.25 -22.26 7.43
CA GLU A 98 17.67 -22.50 7.74
C GLU A 98 18.42 -21.17 7.68
N GLU A 99 19.16 -20.85 8.73
CA GLU A 99 20.02 -19.66 8.82
C GLU A 99 21.26 -19.96 9.67
N PRO A 100 22.38 -20.35 9.04
CA PRO A 100 23.61 -20.69 9.75
C PRO A 100 24.24 -19.52 10.50
N ASP A 101 24.02 -18.27 10.07
CA ASP A 101 24.50 -17.07 10.76
C ASP A 101 23.35 -16.29 11.39
N MET A 102 22.87 -16.77 12.55
CA MET A 102 21.80 -16.12 13.30
C MET A 102 22.14 -14.69 13.79
N ASN A 103 23.42 -14.30 13.80
CA ASN A 103 23.83 -12.92 14.12
C ASN A 103 23.65 -11.96 12.94
N SER A 104 23.39 -12.48 11.75
CA SER A 104 23.13 -11.68 10.55
C SER A 104 21.71 -11.13 10.47
N LEU A 105 20.78 -11.71 11.24
CA LEU A 105 19.36 -11.39 11.20
C LEU A 105 19.13 -9.89 11.41
N ARG A 106 18.47 -9.25 10.43
CA ARG A 106 18.08 -7.86 10.52
C ARG A 106 16.74 -7.74 11.23
N GLU A 107 16.74 -6.99 12.32
CA GLU A 107 15.67 -6.88 13.30
C GLU A 107 15.47 -5.41 13.70
N THR A 108 15.09 -4.57 12.74
CA THR A 108 14.88 -3.13 12.97
C THR A 108 13.40 -2.73 13.05
N LYS A 109 12.48 -3.60 12.59
CA LYS A 109 11.03 -3.34 12.54
C LYS A 109 10.31 -4.04 13.69
N THR A 110 9.89 -3.26 14.68
CA THR A 110 9.26 -3.77 15.91
C THR A 110 7.75 -3.55 15.96
N ARG A 111 7.23 -2.57 15.21
CA ARG A 111 5.82 -2.19 15.23
C ARG A 111 5.04 -2.97 14.18
N ARG A 112 3.86 -3.47 14.54
CA ARG A 112 2.89 -4.05 13.60
C ARG A 112 2.62 -3.11 12.43
N ASP A 113 2.42 -3.68 11.24
CA ASP A 113 2.19 -2.99 9.96
C ASP A 113 3.36 -2.08 9.51
N SER A 114 4.55 -2.34 10.05
CA SER A 114 5.80 -1.81 9.50
C SER A 114 6.20 -2.56 8.23
N PRO A 115 7.09 -2.03 7.38
CA PRO A 115 7.61 -2.75 6.22
C PRO A 115 8.58 -3.86 6.66
N VAL A 116 8.06 -4.99 7.14
CA VAL A 116 8.83 -6.11 7.71
C VAL A 116 9.73 -6.80 6.69
N TRP A 117 9.45 -6.68 5.39
CA TRP A 117 10.34 -7.15 4.31
C TRP A 117 11.67 -6.37 4.22
N GLN A 118 11.85 -5.31 5.01
CA GLN A 118 13.18 -4.72 5.22
C GLN A 118 14.02 -5.51 6.22
N ASN A 119 13.49 -6.56 6.83
CA ASN A 119 14.13 -7.45 7.80
C ASN A 119 14.13 -8.89 7.28
N ASP A 120 14.77 -9.80 8.01
CA ASP A 120 14.59 -11.23 7.75
C ASP A 120 13.14 -11.60 8.06
N CYS A 121 12.41 -12.03 7.03
CA CYS A 121 10.97 -12.29 7.15
C CYS A 121 10.51 -13.44 6.26
N ILE A 122 9.32 -13.95 6.58
CA ILE A 122 8.56 -14.87 5.76
C ILE A 122 7.18 -14.27 5.49
N GLU A 123 6.77 -14.34 4.23
CA GLU A 123 5.48 -13.84 3.75
C GLU A 123 4.70 -15.00 3.14
N VAL A 124 3.44 -15.14 3.55
CA VAL A 124 2.49 -16.12 3.04
C VAL A 124 1.48 -15.39 2.18
N MET A 125 1.34 -15.79 0.92
CA MET A 125 0.37 -15.20 -0.01
C MET A 125 -0.72 -16.20 -0.33
N LEU A 126 -1.99 -15.79 -0.17
CA LEU A 126 -3.18 -16.64 -0.34
C LEU A 126 -4.17 -16.03 -1.34
N ASP A 127 -4.34 -16.68 -2.49
CA ASP A 127 -5.42 -16.40 -3.45
C ASP A 127 -6.61 -17.32 -3.14
N THR A 128 -7.49 -16.84 -2.25
CA THR A 128 -8.60 -17.59 -1.66
C THR A 128 -9.81 -17.79 -2.58
N TYR A 129 -9.81 -17.14 -3.74
CA TYR A 129 -10.81 -17.32 -4.80
C TYR A 129 -10.26 -18.07 -6.01
N HIS A 130 -8.97 -18.39 -5.99
CA HIS A 130 -8.22 -18.94 -7.12
C HIS A 130 -8.43 -18.13 -8.41
N ASP A 131 -8.57 -16.82 -8.28
CA ASP A 131 -8.88 -15.91 -9.38
C ASP A 131 -7.63 -15.44 -10.15
N ARG A 132 -6.45 -15.87 -9.67
CA ARG A 132 -5.12 -15.64 -10.27
C ARG A 132 -4.73 -14.16 -10.31
N ARG A 133 -5.35 -13.31 -9.49
CA ARG A 133 -5.15 -11.85 -9.52
C ARG A 133 -5.04 -11.20 -8.14
N ASN A 134 -5.82 -11.69 -7.19
CA ASN A 134 -5.98 -11.10 -5.88
C ASN A 134 -5.43 -12.05 -4.83
N CYS A 135 -4.74 -11.53 -3.82
CA CYS A 135 -4.31 -12.35 -2.69
C CYS A 135 -4.27 -11.54 -1.39
N TYR A 136 -4.34 -12.27 -0.28
CA TYR A 136 -3.96 -11.79 1.04
C TYR A 136 -2.49 -12.10 1.27
N ILE A 137 -1.79 -11.21 1.97
CA ILE A 137 -0.40 -11.40 2.38
C ILE A 137 -0.35 -11.33 3.89
N PHE A 138 0.29 -12.33 4.50
CA PHE A 138 0.59 -12.37 5.93
C PHE A 138 2.10 -12.50 6.10
N ALA A 139 2.73 -11.44 6.61
CA ALA A 139 4.17 -11.34 6.75
C ALA A 139 4.59 -11.24 8.21
N VAL A 140 5.68 -11.91 8.56
CA VAL A 140 6.27 -11.86 9.91
C VAL A 140 7.79 -11.82 9.81
N ASN A 141 8.42 -10.94 10.60
CA ASN A 141 9.88 -10.97 10.76
C ASN A 141 10.33 -11.83 11.95
N THR A 142 11.64 -11.98 12.15
CA THR A 142 12.19 -12.80 13.24
C THR A 142 11.94 -12.28 14.66
N LEU A 143 11.36 -11.08 14.82
CA LEU A 143 10.88 -10.55 16.10
C LEU A 143 9.41 -10.92 16.38
N GLY A 144 8.72 -11.54 15.42
CA GLY A 144 7.28 -11.80 15.50
C GLY A 144 6.43 -10.57 15.16
N THR A 145 7.03 -9.51 14.61
CA THR A 145 6.31 -8.33 14.13
C THR A 145 5.46 -8.70 12.92
N GLN A 146 4.17 -8.44 13.00
CA GLN A 146 3.18 -8.78 11.98
C GLN A 146 2.99 -7.63 11.00
N THR A 147 2.78 -7.97 9.72
CA THR A 147 2.25 -7.07 8.70
C THR A 147 1.30 -7.87 7.83
N ASP A 148 0.16 -7.30 7.48
CA ASP A 148 -0.74 -7.92 6.52
C ASP A 148 -1.22 -6.94 5.45
N GLU A 149 -1.49 -7.48 4.27
CA GLU A 149 -1.82 -6.69 3.10
C GLU A 149 -2.83 -7.41 2.22
N ARG A 150 -3.53 -6.63 1.40
CA ARG A 150 -4.33 -7.15 0.29
C ARG A 150 -3.75 -6.69 -1.02
N VAL A 151 -3.49 -7.64 -1.92
CA VAL A 151 -3.10 -7.36 -3.30
C VAL A 151 -4.30 -7.51 -4.22
N SER A 152 -4.52 -6.53 -5.08
CA SER A 152 -5.53 -6.58 -6.14
C SER A 152 -4.95 -6.40 -7.53
N ASN A 153 -5.43 -7.22 -8.47
CA ASN A 153 -5.04 -7.19 -9.88
C ASN A 153 -3.52 -7.22 -10.13
N GLU A 154 -2.78 -7.93 -9.27
CA GLU A 154 -1.31 -8.06 -9.28
C GLU A 154 -0.52 -6.74 -9.12
N SER A 155 -1.18 -5.60 -8.80
CA SER A 155 -0.53 -4.28 -8.84
C SER A 155 -0.95 -3.29 -7.76
N VAL A 156 -2.13 -3.43 -7.18
CA VAL A 156 -2.61 -2.57 -6.10
C VAL A 156 -2.30 -3.28 -4.78
N PHE A 157 -1.55 -2.64 -3.89
CA PHE A 157 -1.23 -3.15 -2.57
C PHE A 157 -1.94 -2.26 -1.54
N ASP A 158 -2.72 -2.89 -0.66
CA ASP A 158 -3.37 -2.21 0.45
C ASP A 158 -2.85 -2.77 1.78
N MET A 159 -1.84 -2.10 2.33
CA MET A 159 -1.32 -2.31 3.67
C MET A 159 -2.24 -1.78 4.77
N ASN A 160 -3.31 -1.06 4.41
CA ASN A 160 -4.27 -0.64 5.41
C ASN A 160 -5.27 -1.75 5.67
N TRP A 161 -5.30 -2.86 4.93
CA TRP A 161 -6.07 -4.05 5.34
C TRP A 161 -5.47 -4.63 6.64
N ASP A 162 -6.31 -5.17 7.51
CA ASP A 162 -5.94 -5.51 8.89
C ASP A 162 -6.77 -6.72 9.33
N ALA A 163 -6.11 -7.85 9.47
CA ALA A 163 -6.73 -9.10 9.89
C ALA A 163 -6.35 -9.50 11.30
N LYS A 164 -7.25 -10.23 11.97
CA LYS A 164 -6.95 -10.92 13.22
C LYS A 164 -6.34 -12.29 12.98
N TRP A 165 -5.03 -12.40 13.15
CA TRP A 165 -4.28 -13.64 13.06
C TRP A 165 -3.18 -13.70 14.15
N GLU A 166 -2.76 -14.90 14.49
CA GLU A 166 -1.70 -15.14 15.48
C GLU A 166 -0.46 -15.69 14.79
N VAL A 167 0.72 -15.31 15.31
CA VAL A 167 1.98 -15.89 14.91
C VAL A 167 2.95 -15.98 16.07
N LYS A 168 3.78 -17.03 16.06
CA LYS A 168 4.92 -17.16 16.97
C LYS A 168 6.17 -17.53 16.20
N ILE A 169 7.28 -16.99 16.67
CA ILE A 169 8.63 -17.25 16.15
C ILE A 169 9.42 -17.95 17.24
N GLU A 170 10.17 -18.98 16.86
CA GLU A 170 11.23 -19.56 17.67
C GLU A 170 12.55 -19.48 16.91
N LYS A 171 13.60 -18.99 17.57
CA LYS A 171 14.96 -18.96 17.04
C LYS A 171 15.74 -20.17 17.56
N HIS A 172 16.37 -20.90 16.66
CA HIS A 172 17.23 -22.04 16.95
C HIS A 172 18.70 -21.66 16.69
N GLN A 173 19.62 -22.62 16.84
CA GLN A 173 21.04 -22.36 16.62
C GLN A 173 21.40 -22.16 15.14
N ASP A 174 20.67 -22.82 14.24
CA ASP A 174 20.93 -22.95 12.81
C ASP A 174 19.76 -22.49 11.94
N GLY A 175 18.82 -21.76 12.52
CA GLY A 175 17.64 -21.29 11.82
C GLY A 175 16.57 -20.74 12.75
N TRP A 176 15.40 -20.50 12.18
CA TRP A 176 14.23 -20.05 12.93
C TRP A 176 12.95 -20.64 12.33
N THR A 177 11.92 -20.72 13.15
CA THR A 177 10.61 -21.25 12.77
C THR A 177 9.52 -20.22 13.00
N ALA A 178 8.49 -20.26 12.17
CA ALA A 178 7.28 -19.46 12.31
C ALA A 178 6.04 -20.36 12.29
N GLU A 179 5.12 -20.14 13.21
CA GLU A 179 3.80 -20.78 13.22
C GLU A 179 2.71 -19.72 13.12
N PHE A 180 1.97 -19.76 12.02
CA PHE A 180 0.84 -18.89 11.74
C PHE A 180 -0.46 -19.62 12.08
N ALA A 181 -1.40 -18.90 12.68
CA ALA A 181 -2.80 -19.28 12.79
C ALA A 181 -3.66 -18.17 12.19
N ILE A 182 -4.23 -18.45 11.01
CA ILE A 182 -5.05 -17.54 10.22
C ILE A 182 -6.50 -18.02 10.29
N PRO A 183 -7.38 -17.38 11.07
CA PRO A 183 -8.78 -17.75 11.16
C PRO A 183 -9.49 -17.59 9.81
N PHE A 184 -10.26 -18.59 9.37
CA PHE A 184 -11.01 -18.50 8.11
C PHE A 184 -12.01 -17.32 8.08
N ARG A 185 -12.50 -16.90 9.25
CA ARG A 185 -13.38 -15.74 9.40
C ARG A 185 -12.72 -14.41 9.00
N ALA A 186 -11.40 -14.30 9.08
CA ALA A 186 -10.64 -13.12 8.65
C ALA A 186 -10.55 -13.05 7.11
N LEU A 187 -10.74 -14.18 6.43
CA LEU A 187 -10.63 -14.28 4.98
C LEU A 187 -12.01 -14.19 4.31
N ARG A 188 -12.01 -13.77 3.04
CA ARG A 188 -13.14 -13.94 2.14
C ARG A 188 -12.80 -15.05 1.15
N PHE A 189 -13.74 -15.96 0.90
CA PHE A 189 -13.52 -17.13 0.05
C PHE A 189 -14.85 -17.74 -0.43
N ASN A 190 -14.78 -18.52 -1.50
CA ASN A 190 -15.91 -19.32 -1.98
C ASN A 190 -15.89 -20.72 -1.35
N ARG A 191 -16.97 -21.09 -0.65
CA ARG A 191 -17.07 -22.38 0.07
C ARG A 191 -17.10 -23.61 -0.84
N HIS A 192 -17.38 -23.42 -2.12
CA HIS A 192 -17.43 -24.52 -3.09
C HIS A 192 -16.13 -24.68 -3.88
N ASP A 193 -15.12 -23.84 -3.62
CA ASP A 193 -13.81 -24.02 -4.23
C ASP A 193 -13.08 -25.18 -3.54
N THR A 194 -12.27 -25.89 -4.33
CA THR A 194 -11.45 -27.02 -3.85
C THR A 194 -9.97 -26.69 -3.83
N THR A 195 -9.60 -25.52 -4.36
CA THR A 195 -8.22 -25.11 -4.61
C THR A 195 -8.08 -23.62 -4.34
N TRP A 196 -7.06 -23.23 -3.60
CA TRP A 196 -6.61 -21.84 -3.50
C TRP A 196 -5.27 -21.66 -4.21
N GLY A 197 -4.89 -20.44 -4.56
CA GLY A 197 -3.51 -20.13 -4.91
C GLY A 197 -2.69 -19.89 -3.64
N ILE A 198 -1.43 -20.34 -3.63
CA ILE A 198 -0.51 -20.11 -2.51
C ILE A 198 0.91 -19.85 -2.99
N ASN A 199 1.59 -18.96 -2.27
CA ASN A 199 3.04 -18.84 -2.36
C ASN A 199 3.64 -18.52 -0.98
N PHE A 200 4.92 -18.81 -0.83
CA PHE A 200 5.72 -18.50 0.34
C PHE A 200 6.95 -17.72 -0.13
N TRP A 201 7.25 -16.62 0.55
CA TRP A 201 8.33 -15.72 0.18
C TRP A 201 9.22 -15.40 1.38
N ARG A 202 10.48 -15.84 1.34
CA ARG A 202 11.47 -15.52 2.37
C ARG A 202 12.33 -14.35 1.89
N VAL A 203 12.42 -13.30 2.69
CA VAL A 203 13.37 -12.20 2.47
C VAL A 203 14.60 -12.42 3.34
N ARG A 204 15.78 -12.29 2.74
CA ARG A 204 17.08 -12.37 3.41
C ARG A 204 17.92 -11.13 3.06
N PRO A 205 17.82 -10.04 3.84
CA PRO A 205 18.38 -8.75 3.46
C PRO A 205 19.91 -8.71 3.38
N ILE A 206 20.64 -9.51 4.16
CA ILE A 206 22.12 -9.44 4.20
C ILE A 206 22.79 -9.67 2.84
N ASN A 207 22.15 -10.43 1.96
CA ASN A 207 22.63 -10.68 0.60
C ASN A 207 21.74 -10.09 -0.49
N SER A 208 20.83 -9.19 -0.12
CA SER A 208 19.81 -8.64 -1.01
C SER A 208 19.05 -9.74 -1.77
N GLN A 209 18.82 -10.89 -1.14
CA GLN A 209 18.13 -12.02 -1.75
C GLN A 209 16.72 -12.17 -1.21
N SER A 210 15.88 -12.71 -2.06
CA SER A 210 14.58 -13.24 -1.69
C SER A 210 14.40 -14.60 -2.32
N TYR A 211 13.60 -15.44 -1.70
CA TYR A 211 13.33 -16.80 -2.15
C TYR A 211 11.83 -17.06 -2.18
N SER A 212 11.35 -17.64 -3.28
CA SER A 212 9.93 -17.90 -3.52
C SER A 212 9.70 -19.40 -3.74
N TRP A 213 8.63 -19.94 -3.16
CA TRP A 213 8.27 -21.34 -3.40
C TRP A 213 7.78 -21.57 -4.83
N ALA A 214 6.91 -20.69 -5.34
CA ALA A 214 6.45 -20.71 -6.72
C ALA A 214 7.42 -19.95 -7.65
N ARG A 215 7.50 -20.37 -8.92
CA ARG A 215 8.31 -19.72 -9.96
C ARG A 215 7.57 -18.52 -10.53
N THR A 216 7.60 -17.44 -9.78
CA THR A 216 6.92 -16.20 -10.10
C THR A 216 7.88 -15.17 -10.70
N ALA A 217 7.39 -14.38 -11.67
CA ALA A 217 8.13 -13.26 -12.25
C ALA A 217 8.51 -12.19 -11.21
N PHE A 218 7.64 -11.95 -10.23
CA PHE A 218 7.85 -11.02 -9.11
C PHE A 218 6.83 -11.26 -8.00
N PHE A 219 7.04 -10.61 -6.87
CA PHE A 219 6.27 -10.77 -5.64
C PHE A 219 4.74 -10.78 -5.82
N SER A 220 4.18 -9.79 -6.51
CA SER A 220 2.72 -9.68 -6.72
C SER A 220 2.16 -10.37 -7.96
N ARG A 221 2.93 -11.21 -8.67
CA ARG A 221 2.42 -11.97 -9.83
C ARG A 221 1.61 -13.19 -9.35
N VAL A 222 0.41 -12.91 -8.84
CA VAL A 222 -0.54 -13.90 -8.28
C VAL A 222 -0.87 -15.00 -9.28
N SER A 223 -0.92 -14.68 -10.58
CA SER A 223 -1.24 -15.67 -11.61
C SER A 223 -0.25 -16.84 -11.68
N GLU A 224 0.98 -16.64 -11.18
CA GLU A 224 2.05 -17.63 -11.19
C GLU A 224 2.21 -18.36 -9.84
N PHE A 225 1.31 -18.13 -8.87
CA PHE A 225 1.31 -18.85 -7.60
C PHE A 225 1.03 -20.35 -7.78
N GLY A 226 1.51 -21.14 -6.83
CA GLY A 226 1.20 -22.57 -6.78
C GLY A 226 -0.23 -22.82 -6.32
N ASN A 227 -0.64 -24.09 -6.30
CA ASN A 227 -1.96 -24.52 -5.88
C ASN A 227 -1.91 -25.06 -4.45
N LEU A 228 -2.84 -24.62 -3.61
CA LEU A 228 -3.17 -25.23 -2.33
C LEU A 228 -4.40 -26.11 -2.52
N THR A 229 -4.25 -27.43 -2.43
CA THR A 229 -5.34 -28.41 -2.58
C THR A 229 -5.69 -29.07 -1.25
N GLY A 230 -6.71 -29.93 -1.21
CA GLY A 230 -7.08 -30.69 -0.01
C GLY A 230 -7.93 -29.94 1.01
N LEU A 231 -8.31 -28.69 0.70
CA LEU A 231 -9.23 -27.90 1.49
C LEU A 231 -10.67 -28.41 1.29
N ASN A 232 -11.33 -28.73 2.39
CA ASN A 232 -12.76 -28.99 2.44
C ASN A 232 -13.48 -27.77 3.03
N LEU A 233 -13.70 -26.76 2.19
CA LEU A 233 -14.22 -25.45 2.61
C LEU A 233 -15.71 -25.51 3.04
N GLU A 234 -16.42 -26.58 2.70
CA GLU A 234 -17.80 -26.82 3.15
C GLU A 234 -17.87 -27.14 4.65
N LYS A 235 -16.82 -27.75 5.21
CA LYS A 235 -16.70 -28.05 6.65
C LYS A 235 -16.34 -26.84 7.51
N ILE A 236 -15.83 -25.76 6.89
CA ILE A 236 -15.37 -24.59 7.65
C ILE A 236 -16.56 -23.91 8.32
N ASN A 237 -16.38 -23.55 9.58
CA ASN A 237 -17.31 -22.70 10.29
C ASN A 237 -17.29 -21.28 9.68
N THR A 238 -18.37 -20.94 8.99
CA THR A 238 -18.55 -19.61 8.40
C THR A 238 -19.60 -18.79 9.14
N GLU A 239 -19.80 -19.06 10.43
CA GLU A 239 -20.62 -18.20 11.29
C GLU A 239 -19.99 -16.81 11.35
N GLN A 240 -20.48 -15.94 10.47
CA GLN A 240 -20.12 -14.54 10.43
C GLN A 240 -20.90 -13.83 11.54
N LYS A 241 -20.17 -13.30 12.53
CA LYS A 241 -20.77 -12.57 13.64
C LYS A 241 -21.00 -11.13 13.23
N PHE A 242 -22.12 -10.59 13.70
CA PHE A 242 -22.36 -9.16 13.67
C PHE A 242 -21.34 -8.45 14.56
N GLY A 243 -20.69 -7.43 14.01
CA GLY A 243 -19.76 -6.56 14.73
C GLY A 243 -20.44 -5.24 15.08
N ILE A 244 -20.33 -4.83 16.34
CA ILE A 244 -20.74 -3.50 16.80
C ILE A 244 -19.52 -2.82 17.37
N LEU A 245 -19.16 -1.65 16.83
CA LEU A 245 -18.00 -0.88 17.22
C LEU A 245 -18.44 0.52 17.65
N PRO A 246 -18.92 0.69 18.90
CA PRO A 246 -19.10 2.00 19.47
C PRO A 246 -17.73 2.63 19.76
N TYR A 247 -17.66 3.95 19.67
CA TYR A 247 -16.52 4.69 20.16
C TYR A 247 -16.95 5.96 20.89
N GLY A 248 -16.07 6.42 21.77
CA GLY A 248 -16.11 7.75 22.35
C GLY A 248 -14.72 8.36 22.32
N SER A 249 -14.66 9.65 22.03
CA SER A 249 -13.44 10.42 22.08
C SER A 249 -13.62 11.71 22.86
N TYR A 250 -12.54 12.13 23.50
CA TYR A 250 -12.47 13.38 24.23
C TYR A 250 -11.18 14.09 23.84
N ARG A 251 -11.31 15.31 23.34
CA ARG A 251 -10.21 16.18 22.98
C ARG A 251 -10.26 17.44 23.84
N ALA A 252 -9.20 17.68 24.59
CA ALA A 252 -8.99 18.90 25.33
C ALA A 252 -7.89 19.71 24.65
N ILE A 253 -8.21 20.94 24.24
CA ILE A 253 -7.29 21.83 23.54
C ILE A 253 -7.08 23.07 24.41
N GLU A 254 -5.82 23.46 24.62
CA GLU A 254 -5.50 24.67 25.39
C GLU A 254 -6.08 25.92 24.70
N ASN A 255 -6.84 26.74 25.43
CA ASN A 255 -7.52 27.96 24.96
C ASN A 255 -8.68 27.78 23.95
N HIS A 256 -9.18 26.55 23.76
CA HIS A 256 -10.37 26.25 22.96
C HIS A 256 -11.42 25.49 23.78
N SER A 257 -12.62 25.28 23.22
CA SER A 257 -13.62 24.40 23.84
C SER A 257 -13.16 22.95 23.76
N ASN A 258 -13.43 22.18 24.83
CA ASN A 258 -13.24 20.73 24.78
C ASN A 258 -14.28 20.12 23.85
N ASP A 259 -13.86 19.12 23.08
CA ASP A 259 -14.72 18.40 22.16
C ASP A 259 -14.96 16.98 22.69
N LEU A 260 -16.23 16.60 22.73
CA LEU A 260 -16.67 15.26 23.08
C LEU A 260 -17.48 14.70 21.93
N ASP A 261 -17.00 13.60 21.37
CA ASP A 261 -17.61 12.94 20.23
C ASP A 261 -17.88 11.47 20.56
N GLY A 262 -18.86 10.93 19.85
CA GLY A 262 -19.18 9.51 19.93
C GLY A 262 -19.94 9.07 18.71
N GLY A 263 -19.83 7.77 18.44
CA GLY A 263 -20.45 7.18 17.26
C GLY A 263 -20.47 5.67 17.30
N LEU A 264 -20.98 5.11 16.22
CA LEU A 264 -21.30 3.70 16.12
C LEU A 264 -21.06 3.18 14.71
N ASP A 265 -20.17 2.19 14.60
CA ASP A 265 -19.98 1.41 13.40
C ASP A 265 -20.60 0.02 13.56
N LEU A 266 -21.29 -0.43 12.51
CA LEU A 266 -21.91 -1.75 12.42
C LEU A 266 -21.27 -2.51 11.26
N ILE A 267 -20.74 -3.70 11.53
CA ILE A 267 -20.16 -4.59 10.53
C ILE A 267 -21.11 -5.76 10.36
N LEU A 268 -21.68 -5.89 9.16
CA LEU A 268 -22.70 -6.88 8.78
C LEU A 268 -22.13 -7.82 7.71
N PRO A 269 -21.43 -8.91 8.09
CA PRO A 269 -20.95 -9.87 7.11
C PRO A 269 -22.09 -10.78 6.67
N ILE A 270 -22.67 -10.48 5.50
CA ILE A 270 -23.84 -11.16 4.93
C ILE A 270 -23.48 -12.59 4.50
N SER A 271 -22.26 -12.80 4.00
CA SER A 271 -21.70 -14.12 3.65
C SER A 271 -20.17 -14.08 3.65
N THR A 272 -19.51 -15.22 3.38
CA THR A 272 -18.04 -15.25 3.19
C THR A 272 -17.56 -14.43 1.98
N ARG A 273 -18.47 -13.93 1.15
CA ARG A 273 -18.18 -13.18 -0.09
C ARG A 273 -18.69 -11.73 -0.07
N LEU A 274 -19.45 -11.33 0.96
CA LEU A 274 -20.18 -10.06 0.97
C LEU A 274 -20.27 -9.50 2.38
N THR A 275 -19.89 -8.23 2.55
CA THR A 275 -20.07 -7.49 3.80
C THR A 275 -20.68 -6.13 3.55
N SER A 276 -21.43 -5.66 4.54
CA SER A 276 -21.96 -4.30 4.59
C SER A 276 -21.51 -3.63 5.89
N ASN A 277 -21.03 -2.39 5.78
CA ASN A 277 -20.68 -1.55 6.91
C ASN A 277 -21.66 -0.39 6.98
N VAL A 278 -22.21 -0.12 8.16
CA VAL A 278 -23.08 1.05 8.40
C VAL A 278 -22.44 1.85 9.51
N THR A 279 -22.42 3.16 9.36
CA THR A 279 -21.82 4.06 10.33
C THR A 279 -22.76 5.21 10.68
N PHE A 280 -22.74 5.60 11.95
CA PHE A 280 -23.40 6.77 12.50
C PHE A 280 -22.33 7.58 13.22
N ASN A 281 -21.99 8.75 12.67
CA ASN A 281 -20.89 9.58 13.15
C ASN A 281 -19.60 8.76 13.38
N PRO A 282 -18.95 8.18 12.36
CA PRO A 282 -17.73 7.38 12.55
C PRO A 282 -16.59 8.21 13.09
N ASP A 283 -15.62 7.54 13.71
CA ASP A 283 -14.45 8.23 14.22
C ASP A 283 -13.53 8.72 13.10
N PHE A 284 -13.21 10.02 13.15
CA PHE A 284 -12.23 10.67 12.28
C PHE A 284 -10.90 10.99 13.00
N SER A 285 -10.83 10.86 14.33
CA SER A 285 -9.69 11.31 15.14
C SER A 285 -8.38 10.54 14.90
N GLN A 286 -8.40 9.42 14.17
CA GLN A 286 -7.19 8.76 13.66
C GLN A 286 -6.36 9.65 12.70
N LEU A 287 -6.90 10.79 12.27
CA LEU A 287 -6.26 11.82 11.45
C LEU A 287 -5.05 12.51 12.10
N GLU A 288 -4.92 12.51 13.43
CA GLU A 288 -3.96 13.39 14.13
C GLU A 288 -2.52 12.84 14.20
N SER A 289 -2.26 11.63 13.66
CA SER A 289 -0.92 11.03 13.60
C SER A 289 -0.26 11.09 12.22
N ASP A 290 -0.92 11.71 11.24
CA ASP A 290 -0.33 11.88 9.92
C ASP A 290 0.86 12.85 10.07
N PRO A 291 2.09 12.43 9.74
CA PRO A 291 3.27 13.28 9.94
C PRO A 291 3.10 14.56 9.13
N THR A 292 3.55 15.70 9.70
CA THR A 292 3.60 16.97 8.99
C THR A 292 4.45 16.82 7.73
N GLN A 293 3.81 16.55 6.60
CA GLN A 293 4.50 16.45 5.33
C GLN A 293 4.69 17.87 4.80
N ILE A 294 5.94 18.35 4.81
CA ILE A 294 6.30 19.62 4.19
C ILE A 294 6.11 19.46 2.68
N ASN A 295 5.02 20.02 2.16
CA ASN A 295 4.76 20.03 0.75
C ASN A 295 5.52 21.17 0.06
N ILE A 296 6.74 20.88 -0.39
CA ILE A 296 7.60 21.84 -1.10
C ILE A 296 6.96 22.26 -2.45
N ALA A 297 6.14 21.37 -3.05
CA ALA A 297 5.37 21.66 -4.25
C ALA A 297 3.92 22.04 -3.85
N SER A 298 3.74 23.25 -3.33
CA SER A 298 2.45 23.78 -2.87
C SER A 298 1.32 23.81 -3.93
N ASP A 299 1.59 23.36 -5.16
CA ASP A 299 0.63 23.26 -6.26
C ASP A 299 0.08 21.83 -6.49
N ARG A 300 0.44 20.85 -5.65
CA ARG A 300 -0.16 19.50 -5.67
C ARG A 300 -0.63 19.08 -4.29
N GLU A 301 -1.81 18.51 -4.20
CA GLU A 301 -2.33 17.99 -2.93
C GLU A 301 -1.59 16.74 -2.46
N LEU A 302 -1.42 16.61 -1.15
CA LEU A 302 -0.85 15.42 -0.53
C LEU A 302 -1.91 14.31 -0.44
N SER A 303 -1.61 13.15 -1.01
CA SER A 303 -2.42 11.95 -0.82
C SER A 303 -2.12 11.35 0.54
N LEU A 304 -3.13 11.28 1.41
CA LEU A 304 -3.04 10.60 2.71
C LEU A 304 -3.68 9.20 2.63
N PRO A 305 -3.10 8.19 3.27
CA PRO A 305 -3.69 6.85 3.32
C PRO A 305 -5.05 6.88 4.04
N GLU A 306 -5.95 5.97 3.72
CA GLU A 306 -7.25 5.85 4.40
C GLU A 306 -7.15 4.83 5.54
N ARG A 307 -7.46 5.25 6.77
CA ARG A 307 -7.37 4.41 7.98
C ARG A 307 -8.72 4.13 8.63
N ARG A 308 -9.78 4.84 8.24
CA ARG A 308 -11.10 4.72 8.88
C ARG A 308 -11.74 3.38 8.52
N PRO A 309 -12.13 2.53 9.50
CA PRO A 309 -12.72 1.21 9.27
C PRO A 309 -13.85 1.18 8.24
N PHE A 310 -14.72 2.19 8.26
CA PHE A 310 -15.83 2.33 7.31
C PHE A 310 -15.39 2.27 5.83
N PHE A 311 -14.24 2.86 5.48
CA PHE A 311 -13.79 2.94 4.09
C PHE A 311 -12.88 1.79 3.66
N ARG A 312 -12.39 0.94 4.58
CA ARG A 312 -11.32 -0.04 4.30
C ARG A 312 -11.74 -1.20 3.39
N GLU A 313 -12.81 -1.92 3.73
CA GLU A 313 -13.20 -3.10 2.95
C GLU A 313 -13.65 -2.73 1.53
N GLY A 314 -12.98 -3.23 0.49
CA GLY A 314 -13.28 -2.89 -0.90
C GLY A 314 -12.75 -1.52 -1.33
N ALA A 315 -11.84 -0.91 -0.58
CA ALA A 315 -11.14 0.34 -0.95
C ALA A 315 -10.28 0.16 -2.20
N GLU A 316 -9.64 -0.99 -2.32
CA GLU A 316 -8.75 -1.37 -3.42
C GLU A 316 -9.47 -1.39 -4.78
N LEU A 317 -10.80 -1.54 -4.77
CA LEU A 317 -11.60 -1.41 -5.98
C LEU A 317 -11.58 0.05 -6.48
N PHE A 318 -11.49 1.06 -5.62
CA PHE A 318 -11.48 2.46 -6.05
C PHE A 318 -10.09 2.99 -6.42
N ASP A 319 -9.02 2.22 -6.18
CA ASP A 319 -7.66 2.59 -6.61
C ASP A 319 -7.53 2.46 -8.13
N LEU A 320 -7.67 3.61 -8.81
CA LEU A 320 -7.69 3.76 -10.25
C LEU A 320 -6.50 4.57 -10.74
N PRO A 321 -6.05 4.36 -11.98
CA PRO A 321 -5.00 5.18 -12.56
C PRO A 321 -5.25 6.69 -12.51
N LEU A 322 -6.50 7.12 -12.75
CA LEU A 322 -7.01 8.44 -12.39
C LEU A 322 -7.69 8.32 -11.02
N ASN A 323 -7.20 9.06 -10.03
CA ASN A 323 -7.78 9.04 -8.69
C ASN A 323 -9.04 9.90 -8.63
N LEU A 324 -10.19 9.25 -8.89
CA LEU A 324 -11.51 9.87 -8.99
C LEU A 324 -12.36 9.70 -7.73
N PHE A 325 -11.84 9.01 -6.71
CA PHE A 325 -12.51 8.82 -5.42
C PHE A 325 -11.49 8.85 -4.29
N TYR A 326 -11.37 10.02 -3.68
CA TYR A 326 -10.50 10.26 -2.53
C TYR A 326 -11.36 10.42 -1.28
N THR A 327 -11.39 9.38 -0.46
CA THR A 327 -12.26 9.30 0.72
C THR A 327 -11.99 10.39 1.74
N ARG A 328 -10.78 10.94 1.83
CA ARG A 328 -10.45 12.08 2.72
C ARG A 328 -11.15 13.39 2.32
N ARG A 329 -11.80 13.46 1.15
CA ARG A 329 -12.74 14.55 0.83
C ARG A 329 -13.97 14.56 1.75
N VAL A 330 -14.36 13.38 2.23
CA VAL A 330 -15.40 13.21 3.25
C VAL A 330 -14.75 13.49 4.60
N GLN A 331 -15.04 14.66 5.17
CA GLN A 331 -14.43 15.12 6.43
C GLN A 331 -15.24 14.66 7.63
N GLU A 332 -16.57 14.76 7.54
CA GLU A 332 -17.52 14.37 8.56
C GLU A 332 -18.61 13.51 7.91
N ILE A 333 -19.03 12.44 8.58
CA ILE A 333 -20.13 11.57 8.14
C ILE A 333 -21.15 11.56 9.26
N ASP A 334 -22.36 12.04 9.02
CA ASP A 334 -23.45 11.86 9.98
C ASP A 334 -23.99 10.43 9.88
N PHE A 335 -24.14 9.94 8.65
CA PHE A 335 -24.57 8.58 8.33
C PHE A 335 -23.89 8.07 7.07
N GLY A 336 -23.47 6.81 7.08
CA GLY A 336 -22.90 6.16 5.91
C GLY A 336 -23.25 4.69 5.82
N ALA A 337 -23.35 4.19 4.60
CA ALA A 337 -23.50 2.77 4.32
C ALA A 337 -22.55 2.37 3.19
N LYS A 338 -21.81 1.29 3.38
CA LYS A 338 -20.93 0.70 2.39
C LYS A 338 -21.25 -0.77 2.26
N THR A 339 -21.23 -1.31 1.04
CA THR A 339 -21.35 -2.73 0.79
C THR A 339 -20.34 -3.13 -0.26
N ALA A 340 -19.54 -4.15 0.04
CA ALA A 340 -18.50 -4.65 -0.85
C ALA A 340 -18.45 -6.18 -0.85
N GLY A 341 -18.17 -6.77 -2.00
CA GLY A 341 -18.10 -8.22 -2.12
C GLY A 341 -18.01 -8.73 -3.55
N THR A 342 -18.21 -10.03 -3.69
CA THR A 342 -18.09 -10.77 -4.96
C THR A 342 -19.35 -11.60 -5.21
N ILE A 343 -19.98 -11.41 -6.37
CA ILE A 343 -21.14 -12.18 -6.83
C ILE A 343 -20.87 -12.67 -8.25
N GLY A 344 -20.90 -13.98 -8.47
CA GLY A 344 -20.77 -14.57 -9.81
C GLY A 344 -19.47 -14.23 -10.55
N GLY A 345 -18.35 -14.02 -9.82
CA GLY A 345 -17.07 -13.59 -10.40
C GLY A 345 -16.94 -12.09 -10.66
N THR A 346 -17.98 -11.33 -10.33
CA THR A 346 -17.99 -9.87 -10.38
C THR A 346 -17.71 -9.31 -8.98
N ASN A 347 -16.66 -8.50 -8.84
CA ASN A 347 -16.39 -7.76 -7.61
C ASN A 347 -17.09 -6.41 -7.67
N PHE A 348 -17.65 -5.94 -6.56
CA PHE A 348 -18.30 -4.63 -6.51
C PHE A 348 -18.12 -3.97 -5.15
N SER A 349 -18.26 -2.65 -5.14
CA SER A 349 -18.31 -1.84 -3.93
C SER A 349 -19.23 -0.65 -4.17
N VAL A 350 -20.14 -0.41 -3.24
CA VAL A 350 -21.04 0.75 -3.24
C VAL A 350 -20.94 1.41 -1.89
N VAL A 351 -20.74 2.72 -1.88
CA VAL A 351 -20.65 3.55 -0.68
C VAL A 351 -21.57 4.75 -0.83
N ASN A 352 -22.37 5.01 0.19
CA ASN A 352 -23.11 6.25 0.34
C ASN A 352 -22.72 6.90 1.67
N THR A 353 -22.43 8.20 1.62
CA THR A 353 -22.19 9.00 2.81
C THR A 353 -23.02 10.26 2.78
N TYR A 354 -23.53 10.64 3.94
CA TYR A 354 -24.17 11.91 4.19
C TYR A 354 -23.45 12.59 5.35
N GLY A 355 -22.99 13.83 5.15
CA GLY A 355 -22.19 14.57 6.13
C GLY A 355 -21.55 15.80 5.50
N LYS A 356 -20.42 16.27 6.03
CA LYS A 356 -19.71 17.44 5.48
C LYS A 356 -18.52 17.04 4.62
N MET A 357 -18.43 17.68 3.45
CA MET A 357 -17.33 17.54 2.50
C MET A 357 -16.70 18.91 2.19
N ILE A 358 -15.42 18.88 1.82
CA ILE A 358 -14.68 20.07 1.38
C ILE A 358 -15.17 20.49 -0.01
N ASP A 359 -15.53 21.76 -0.16
CA ASP A 359 -15.75 22.41 -1.44
C ASP A 359 -14.48 23.14 -1.90
N ARG A 360 -13.66 22.48 -2.72
CA ARG A 360 -12.40 23.07 -3.24
C ARG A 360 -12.64 24.34 -4.07
N TYR A 361 -13.86 24.54 -4.57
CA TYR A 361 -14.23 25.69 -5.39
C TYR A 361 -14.90 26.82 -4.60
N ASP A 362 -15.16 26.59 -3.31
CA ASP A 362 -15.64 27.61 -2.39
C ASP A 362 -14.72 27.69 -1.16
N ALA A 363 -13.46 28.05 -1.42
CA ALA A 363 -12.44 28.32 -0.40
C ALA A 363 -12.28 27.21 0.66
N ASP A 364 -12.38 25.95 0.24
CA ASP A 364 -12.26 24.76 1.09
C ASP A 364 -13.31 24.69 2.21
N GLN A 365 -14.44 25.37 2.06
CA GLN A 365 -15.51 25.32 3.06
C GLN A 365 -16.09 23.91 3.18
N LYS A 366 -16.35 23.51 4.42
CA LYS A 366 -17.08 22.28 4.74
C LYS A 366 -18.57 22.53 4.54
N LYS A 367 -19.19 21.85 3.57
CA LYS A 367 -20.64 21.92 3.32
C LYS A 367 -21.28 20.56 3.42
N GLN A 368 -22.57 20.55 3.77
CA GLN A 368 -23.36 19.33 3.77
C GLN A 368 -23.43 18.75 2.35
N ALA A 369 -23.17 17.45 2.23
CA ALA A 369 -23.18 16.74 0.98
C ALA A 369 -23.66 15.29 1.15
N ASN A 370 -24.36 14.78 0.14
CA ASN A 370 -24.62 13.36 -0.06
C ASN A 370 -23.72 12.86 -1.19
N LEU A 371 -22.94 11.82 -0.94
CA LEU A 371 -22.06 11.19 -1.91
C LEU A 371 -22.44 9.73 -2.07
N LEU A 372 -22.85 9.34 -3.27
CA LEU A 372 -23.02 7.96 -3.69
C LEU A 372 -21.93 7.60 -4.71
N THR A 373 -21.12 6.60 -4.39
CA THR A 373 -20.12 6.04 -5.30
C THR A 373 -20.34 4.55 -5.44
N GLY A 374 -20.43 4.05 -6.67
CA GLY A 374 -20.54 2.64 -6.97
C GLY A 374 -19.48 2.19 -7.97
N ARG A 375 -18.98 0.98 -7.81
CA ARG A 375 -18.04 0.36 -8.72
C ARG A 375 -18.31 -1.13 -8.91
N VAL A 376 -18.07 -1.59 -10.14
CA VAL A 376 -18.09 -3.00 -10.52
C VAL A 376 -16.84 -3.36 -11.34
N ASN A 377 -16.27 -4.53 -11.08
CA ASN A 377 -15.17 -5.13 -11.82
C ASN A 377 -15.59 -6.53 -12.28
N TYR A 378 -15.32 -6.83 -13.55
CA TYR A 378 -15.54 -8.14 -14.14
C TYR A 378 -14.22 -8.72 -14.64
N ASN A 379 -13.93 -9.94 -14.19
CA ASN A 379 -12.68 -10.63 -14.47
C ASN A 379 -12.83 -11.48 -15.75
N ILE A 380 -11.87 -11.37 -16.67
CA ILE A 380 -11.81 -12.12 -17.93
C ILE A 380 -10.52 -12.93 -17.98
N GLY A 381 -10.62 -14.26 -17.96
CA GLY A 381 -9.45 -15.15 -17.88
C GLY A 381 -8.71 -15.00 -16.55
N GLU A 382 -7.38 -15.02 -16.56
CA GLU A 382 -6.56 -14.94 -15.34
C GLU A 382 -5.96 -13.54 -15.08
N ARG A 383 -5.78 -12.71 -16.13
CA ARG A 383 -5.00 -11.46 -15.99
C ARG A 383 -5.64 -10.24 -16.66
N THR A 384 -6.90 -10.36 -17.09
CA THR A 384 -7.65 -9.23 -17.66
C THR A 384 -8.84 -8.85 -16.79
N VAL A 385 -9.02 -7.56 -16.52
CA VAL A 385 -10.15 -7.02 -15.76
C VAL A 385 -10.70 -5.82 -16.48
N ILE A 386 -12.01 -5.75 -16.58
CA ILE A 386 -12.74 -4.56 -17.02
C ILE A 386 -13.60 -4.05 -15.86
N GLY A 387 -13.75 -2.74 -15.75
CA GLY A 387 -14.48 -2.12 -14.66
C GLY A 387 -15.25 -0.89 -15.09
N ALA A 388 -16.27 -0.57 -14.31
CA ALA A 388 -17.02 0.65 -14.42
C ALA A 388 -17.26 1.24 -13.02
N MET A 389 -17.21 2.56 -12.93
CA MET A 389 -17.44 3.33 -11.72
C MET A 389 -18.38 4.48 -12.01
N GLY A 390 -19.28 4.77 -11.06
CA GLY A 390 -20.16 5.92 -11.10
C GLY A 390 -20.18 6.63 -9.76
N THR A 391 -20.18 7.95 -9.79
CA THR A 391 -20.24 8.80 -8.61
C THR A 391 -21.31 9.87 -8.81
N HIS A 392 -22.08 10.13 -7.77
CA HIS A 392 -22.99 11.25 -7.69
C HIS A 392 -22.77 11.96 -6.35
N LYS A 393 -22.50 13.25 -6.40
CA LYS A 393 -22.43 14.11 -5.22
C LYS A 393 -23.44 15.23 -5.34
N HIS A 394 -24.29 15.34 -4.34
CA HIS A 394 -25.16 16.48 -4.14
C HIS A 394 -24.61 17.31 -2.99
N GLN A 395 -24.27 18.58 -3.20
CA GLN A 395 -23.68 19.45 -2.20
C GLN A 395 -24.25 20.87 -2.32
N ALA A 396 -24.93 21.33 -1.27
CA ALA A 396 -25.76 22.54 -1.32
C ALA A 396 -26.73 22.51 -2.53
N ASP A 397 -26.59 23.42 -3.49
CA ASP A 397 -27.47 23.52 -4.66
C ASP A 397 -26.84 22.93 -5.94
N ARG A 398 -25.74 22.17 -5.81
CA ARG A 398 -24.95 21.65 -6.94
C ARG A 398 -24.93 20.12 -6.95
N ASP A 399 -25.15 19.56 -8.14
CA ASP A 399 -24.95 18.14 -8.43
C ASP A 399 -23.71 17.91 -9.30
N VAL A 400 -22.90 16.94 -8.89
CA VAL A 400 -21.70 16.50 -9.61
C VAL A 400 -21.85 15.02 -9.91
N GLY A 401 -21.97 14.69 -11.20
CA GLY A 401 -21.95 13.32 -11.69
C GLY A 401 -20.59 12.95 -12.27
N LEU A 402 -20.16 11.71 -12.11
CA LEU A 402 -18.96 11.17 -12.77
C LEU A 402 -19.20 9.71 -13.16
N LEU A 403 -18.73 9.35 -14.36
CA LEU A 403 -18.69 7.98 -14.86
C LEU A 403 -17.27 7.66 -15.31
N SER A 404 -16.80 6.45 -15.02
CA SER A 404 -15.51 5.96 -15.49
C SER A 404 -15.60 4.51 -15.95
N PHE A 405 -14.89 4.20 -17.03
CA PHE A 405 -14.67 2.86 -17.53
C PHE A 405 -13.18 2.58 -17.58
N ASN A 406 -12.76 1.41 -17.12
CA ASN A 406 -11.35 1.04 -17.09
C ASN A 406 -11.12 -0.41 -17.50
N GLY A 407 -9.88 -0.69 -17.90
CA GLY A 407 -9.43 -2.03 -18.22
C GLY A 407 -7.96 -2.21 -17.85
N ARG A 408 -7.63 -3.40 -17.37
CA ARG A 408 -6.26 -3.90 -17.19
C ARG A 408 -6.15 -5.20 -17.95
N PHE A 409 -5.15 -5.31 -18.82
CA PHE A 409 -5.00 -6.42 -19.76
C PHE A 409 -3.61 -7.03 -19.61
N GLY A 410 -3.53 -8.25 -19.07
CA GLY A 410 -2.32 -9.07 -19.14
C GLY A 410 -2.17 -9.66 -20.54
N LEU A 411 -1.59 -8.90 -21.46
CA LEU A 411 -1.46 -9.27 -22.88
C LEU A 411 -0.50 -10.44 -23.11
N HIS A 412 0.50 -10.58 -22.24
CA HIS A 412 1.50 -11.65 -22.22
C HIS A 412 2.04 -11.78 -20.79
N ARG A 413 2.80 -12.84 -20.46
CA ARG A 413 3.49 -12.99 -19.16
C ARG A 413 4.19 -11.71 -18.68
N ASN A 414 4.81 -11.03 -19.64
CA ASN A 414 5.72 -9.90 -19.45
C ASN A 414 5.09 -8.53 -19.73
N TRP A 415 3.88 -8.50 -20.29
CA TRP A 415 3.23 -7.26 -20.74
C TRP A 415 1.91 -7.05 -20.03
N THR A 416 1.71 -5.83 -19.53
CA THR A 416 0.43 -5.42 -18.98
C THR A 416 0.05 -4.05 -19.53
N ALA A 417 -1.15 -3.93 -20.09
CA ALA A 417 -1.72 -2.67 -20.50
C ALA A 417 -2.80 -2.23 -19.50
N THR A 418 -2.92 -0.93 -19.26
CA THR A 418 -4.01 -0.35 -18.48
C THR A 418 -4.60 0.83 -19.23
N SER A 419 -5.91 1.00 -19.15
CA SER A 419 -6.57 2.17 -19.71
C SER A 419 -7.77 2.54 -18.86
N GLN A 420 -8.05 3.84 -18.78
CA GLN A 420 -9.22 4.38 -18.11
C GLN A 420 -9.71 5.57 -18.91
N TYR A 421 -11.03 5.69 -19.03
CA TYR A 421 -11.71 6.85 -19.57
C TYR A 421 -12.75 7.30 -18.54
N ALA A 422 -12.85 8.61 -18.32
CA ALA A 422 -13.79 9.18 -17.37
C ALA A 422 -14.47 10.40 -17.98
N VAL A 423 -15.72 10.61 -17.58
CA VAL A 423 -16.54 11.77 -17.96
C VAL A 423 -17.22 12.30 -16.71
N ASP A 424 -17.18 13.60 -16.50
CA ASP A 424 -17.96 14.27 -15.47
C ASP A 424 -19.16 15.01 -16.07
N PHE A 425 -20.13 15.32 -15.21
CA PHE A 425 -21.37 16.00 -15.52
C PHE A 425 -21.58 17.05 -14.44
N ILE A 426 -21.26 18.30 -14.73
CA ILE A 426 -21.28 19.41 -13.77
C ILE A 426 -21.92 20.60 -14.46
N ASP A 427 -22.94 21.20 -13.83
CA ASP A 427 -23.64 22.39 -14.31
C ASP A 427 -24.16 22.28 -15.77
N GLY A 428 -24.50 21.06 -16.20
CA GLY A 428 -24.97 20.77 -17.57
C GLY A 428 -23.86 20.61 -18.62
N GLU A 429 -22.60 20.80 -18.24
CA GLU A 429 -21.42 20.57 -19.08
C GLU A 429 -20.87 19.15 -18.90
N ARG A 430 -20.03 18.73 -19.84
CA ARG A 430 -19.38 17.42 -19.83
C ARG A 430 -17.92 17.56 -20.20
N HIS A 431 -17.05 17.05 -19.34
CA HIS A 431 -15.63 17.01 -19.61
C HIS A 431 -15.11 15.59 -19.52
N TRP A 432 -13.96 15.32 -20.11
CA TRP A 432 -13.37 13.99 -20.11
C TRP A 432 -11.95 13.97 -19.56
N ALA A 433 -11.57 12.81 -19.07
CA ALA A 433 -10.20 12.47 -18.75
C ALA A 433 -9.87 11.07 -19.26
N TYR A 434 -8.61 10.82 -19.62
CA TYR A 434 -8.15 9.49 -19.96
C TYR A 434 -6.77 9.20 -19.37
N HIS A 435 -6.54 7.91 -19.17
CA HIS A 435 -5.26 7.31 -18.85
C HIS A 435 -5.02 6.11 -19.77
N THR A 436 -3.79 5.95 -20.22
CA THR A 436 -3.31 4.70 -20.79
C THR A 436 -1.86 4.46 -20.36
N ALA A 437 -1.54 3.21 -20.01
CA ALA A 437 -0.18 2.82 -19.73
C ALA A 437 0.12 1.42 -20.23
N MET A 438 1.38 1.21 -20.58
CA MET A 438 1.94 -0.07 -20.96
C MET A 438 3.15 -0.36 -20.06
N GLU A 439 3.15 -1.54 -19.47
CA GLU A 439 4.23 -2.05 -18.64
C GLU A 439 4.81 -3.29 -19.27
N TRP A 440 6.13 -3.31 -19.34
CA TRP A 440 6.92 -4.45 -19.79
C TRP A 440 7.95 -4.80 -18.74
N LEU A 441 7.99 -6.08 -18.37
CA LEU A 441 8.99 -6.62 -17.48
C LEU A 441 9.64 -7.84 -18.14
N HIS A 442 10.97 -7.89 -18.21
CA HIS A 442 11.67 -9.05 -18.72
C HIS A 442 13.11 -9.14 -18.23
N LYS A 443 13.45 -10.20 -17.49
CA LYS A 443 14.83 -10.55 -17.11
C LYS A 443 15.59 -9.33 -16.54
N GLY A 444 14.98 -8.67 -15.56
CA GLY A 444 15.55 -7.50 -14.90
C GLY A 444 15.28 -6.17 -15.61
N TRP A 445 14.83 -6.18 -16.86
CA TRP A 445 14.31 -4.97 -17.51
C TRP A 445 12.90 -4.66 -17.02
N PHE A 446 12.65 -3.39 -16.76
CA PHE A 446 11.33 -2.83 -16.53
C PHE A 446 11.18 -1.58 -17.40
N ALA A 447 10.15 -1.54 -18.23
CA ALA A 447 9.76 -0.35 -18.97
C ALA A 447 8.30 -0.01 -18.69
N ASN A 448 8.03 1.27 -18.49
CA ASN A 448 6.68 1.80 -18.33
C ASN A 448 6.53 3.04 -19.20
N LEU A 449 5.50 3.06 -20.04
CA LEU A 449 5.04 4.22 -20.77
C LEU A 449 3.63 4.55 -20.26
N ARG A 450 3.41 5.80 -19.86
CA ARG A 450 2.12 6.29 -19.38
C ARG A 450 1.77 7.60 -20.07
N LEU A 451 0.53 7.71 -20.52
CA LEU A 451 -0.05 8.89 -21.13
C LEU A 451 -1.38 9.20 -20.46
N GLU A 452 -1.55 10.44 -20.03
CA GLU A 452 -2.74 10.90 -19.33
C GLU A 452 -3.15 12.27 -19.88
N GLU A 453 -4.44 12.52 -19.96
CA GLU A 453 -4.98 13.83 -20.30
C GLU A 453 -6.25 14.08 -19.52
N ILE A 454 -6.34 15.26 -18.92
CA ILE A 454 -7.53 15.78 -18.26
C ILE A 454 -7.95 17.02 -19.04
N GLN A 455 -9.17 17.02 -19.57
CA GLN A 455 -9.72 18.15 -20.31
C GLN A 455 -9.90 19.36 -19.38
N ASP A 456 -9.74 20.55 -19.94
CA ASP A 456 -10.16 21.78 -19.26
C ASP A 456 -11.62 21.71 -18.84
N GLY A 457 -11.90 22.14 -17.60
CA GLY A 457 -13.22 22.04 -16.98
C GLY A 457 -13.53 20.71 -16.28
N PHE A 458 -12.78 19.63 -16.51
CA PHE A 458 -12.95 18.39 -15.74
C PHE A 458 -12.56 18.64 -14.28
N ARG A 459 -13.40 18.22 -13.33
CA ARG A 459 -13.25 18.50 -11.88
C ARG A 459 -13.05 17.21 -11.07
N PRO A 460 -11.89 16.52 -11.18
CA PRO A 460 -11.65 15.32 -10.39
C PRO A 460 -11.69 15.64 -8.91
N ASN A 461 -11.15 16.78 -8.49
CA ASN A 461 -11.02 17.21 -7.10
C ASN A 461 -12.32 17.41 -6.32
N GLU A 462 -13.48 17.58 -6.99
CA GLU A 462 -14.79 17.51 -6.33
C GLU A 462 -14.93 16.20 -5.55
N MET A 463 -14.31 15.12 -6.05
CA MET A 463 -14.43 13.76 -5.53
C MET A 463 -13.08 13.04 -5.30
N GLY A 464 -11.99 13.53 -5.89
CA GLY A 464 -10.69 12.88 -6.07
C GLY A 464 -9.53 13.84 -5.77
N LEU A 465 -8.33 13.57 -6.30
CA LEU A 465 -7.09 14.28 -5.92
C LEU A 465 -6.53 15.29 -6.93
N GLU A 466 -6.86 15.18 -8.21
CA GLU A 466 -6.23 16.01 -9.26
C GLU A 466 -7.00 17.34 -9.45
N ASP A 467 -6.29 18.47 -9.45
CA ASP A 467 -6.88 19.83 -9.38
C ASP A 467 -6.94 20.59 -10.73
N GLU A 468 -6.14 20.22 -11.73
CA GLU A 468 -5.99 21.00 -12.98
C GLU A 468 -6.05 20.15 -14.24
N ALA A 469 -6.46 20.76 -15.35
CA ALA A 469 -6.36 20.18 -16.68
C ALA A 469 -4.91 20.09 -17.17
N PHE A 470 -4.53 18.93 -17.68
CA PHE A 470 -3.18 18.69 -18.16
C PHE A 470 -3.12 17.64 -19.26
N ARG A 471 -2.00 17.64 -19.97
CA ARG A 471 -1.55 16.48 -20.76
C ARG A 471 -0.19 16.04 -20.23
N ARG A 472 -0.07 14.77 -19.88
CA ARG A 472 1.07 14.23 -19.14
C ARG A 472 1.58 12.94 -19.78
N GLY A 473 2.90 12.88 -19.98
CA GLY A 473 3.61 11.71 -20.45
C GLY A 473 4.70 11.32 -19.45
N ARG A 474 4.79 10.02 -19.15
CA ARG A 474 5.86 9.46 -18.32
C ARG A 474 6.46 8.26 -19.02
N VAL A 475 7.78 8.22 -19.07
CA VAL A 475 8.55 7.05 -19.51
C VAL A 475 9.48 6.68 -18.39
N ARG A 476 9.54 5.41 -18.03
CA ARG A 476 10.52 4.87 -17.09
C ARG A 476 11.11 3.62 -17.70
N VAL A 477 12.43 3.54 -17.72
CA VAL A 477 13.17 2.33 -18.05
C VAL A 477 14.13 2.04 -16.92
N ARG A 478 14.23 0.79 -16.52
CA ARG A 478 15.14 0.31 -15.49
C ARG A 478 15.68 -1.04 -15.92
N TYR A 479 16.95 -1.26 -15.66
CA TYR A 479 17.57 -2.57 -15.68
C TYR A 479 18.11 -2.87 -14.29
N SER A 480 17.79 -4.06 -13.78
CA SER A 480 18.29 -4.59 -12.51
C SER A 480 18.97 -5.93 -12.77
N TYR A 481 20.15 -6.11 -12.20
CA TYR A 481 20.89 -7.36 -12.25
C TYR A 481 21.33 -7.75 -10.85
N GLU A 482 20.78 -8.84 -10.36
CA GLU A 482 21.20 -9.49 -9.12
C GLU A 482 22.27 -10.53 -9.43
N PHE A 483 23.40 -10.41 -8.75
CA PHE A 483 24.52 -11.34 -8.87
C PHE A 483 24.23 -12.64 -8.10
N PRO A 484 24.90 -13.75 -8.45
CA PRO A 484 24.85 -14.97 -7.65
C PRO A 484 25.37 -14.74 -6.22
N GLU A 485 24.90 -15.55 -5.28
CA GLU A 485 25.38 -15.53 -3.90
C GLU A 485 26.91 -15.72 -3.82
N GLY A 486 27.55 -15.04 -2.86
CA GLY A 486 29.00 -15.04 -2.68
C GLY A 486 29.76 -13.97 -3.48
N ASN A 487 29.11 -13.25 -4.40
CA ASN A 487 29.71 -12.08 -5.06
C ASN A 487 29.74 -10.88 -4.13
N LEU A 488 30.78 -10.03 -4.27
CA LEU A 488 30.93 -8.79 -3.50
C LEU A 488 29.77 -7.82 -3.78
N VAL A 489 29.44 -7.62 -5.06
CA VAL A 489 28.28 -6.84 -5.49
C VAL A 489 27.10 -7.80 -5.58
N GLN A 490 26.00 -7.44 -4.93
CA GLN A 490 24.80 -8.27 -4.84
C GLN A 490 23.73 -7.80 -5.83
N LEU A 491 23.54 -6.49 -5.94
CA LEU A 491 22.62 -5.86 -6.87
C LEU A 491 23.32 -4.75 -7.65
N PHE A 492 23.02 -4.68 -8.93
CA PHE A 492 23.28 -3.53 -9.77
C PHE A 492 21.97 -3.08 -10.41
N GLN A 493 21.67 -1.79 -10.37
CA GLN A 493 20.48 -1.25 -11.01
C GLN A 493 20.78 0.10 -11.65
N VAL A 494 20.33 0.25 -12.89
CA VAL A 494 20.35 1.53 -13.61
C VAL A 494 18.95 1.85 -14.11
N GLY A 495 18.60 3.12 -14.15
CA GLY A 495 17.33 3.52 -14.71
C GLY A 495 17.31 4.95 -15.18
N ALA A 496 16.41 5.21 -16.11
CA ALA A 496 16.09 6.54 -16.58
C ALA A 496 14.58 6.74 -16.45
N ARG A 497 14.17 7.96 -16.12
CA ARG A 497 12.79 8.39 -16.23
C ARG A 497 12.72 9.74 -16.92
N HIS A 498 11.69 9.90 -17.73
CA HIS A 498 11.33 11.16 -18.34
C HIS A 498 9.87 11.48 -18.01
N PHE A 499 9.62 12.71 -17.65
CA PHE A 499 8.31 13.26 -17.34
C PHE A 499 8.12 14.53 -18.17
N HIS A 500 6.94 14.67 -18.77
CA HIS A 500 6.56 15.87 -19.51
C HIS A 500 5.08 16.17 -19.27
N GLN A 501 4.77 17.39 -18.86
CA GLN A 501 3.42 17.85 -18.62
C GLN A 501 3.19 19.24 -19.22
N THR A 502 2.05 19.42 -19.87
CA THR A 502 1.52 20.71 -20.32
C THR A 502 0.15 20.96 -19.73
N ASN A 503 -0.29 22.22 -19.69
CA ASN A 503 -1.69 22.57 -19.43
C ASN A 503 -2.57 22.36 -20.68
N ALA A 504 -3.86 22.70 -20.57
CA ALA A 504 -4.83 22.64 -21.68
C ALA A 504 -4.42 23.49 -22.89
N GLN A 505 -3.75 24.63 -22.67
CA GLN A 505 -3.24 25.52 -23.74
C GLN A 505 -1.89 25.06 -24.31
N LYS A 506 -1.42 23.85 -23.97
CA LYS A 506 -0.13 23.26 -24.39
C LYS A 506 1.10 24.04 -23.90
N LEU A 507 0.95 24.91 -22.92
CA LEU A 507 2.07 25.55 -22.25
C LEU A 507 2.74 24.55 -21.32
N LEU A 508 4.07 24.56 -21.30
CA LEU A 508 4.86 23.68 -20.45
C LEU A 508 4.54 23.95 -18.98
N ARG A 509 4.23 22.88 -18.23
CA ARG A 509 4.09 22.90 -16.78
C ARG A 509 5.29 22.29 -16.11
N GLU A 510 5.75 21.14 -16.58
CA GLU A 510 6.92 20.48 -16.00
C GLU A 510 7.54 19.56 -17.05
N ARG A 511 8.87 19.53 -17.11
CA ARG A 511 9.64 18.57 -17.90
C ARG A 511 10.83 18.14 -17.07
N ARG A 512 10.99 16.85 -16.82
CA ARG A 512 12.07 16.33 -15.97
C ARG A 512 12.64 15.06 -16.57
N SER A 513 13.96 15.02 -16.70
CA SER A 513 14.71 13.80 -16.99
C SER A 513 15.57 13.45 -15.79
N GLU A 514 15.58 12.18 -15.40
CA GLU A 514 16.37 11.71 -14.28
C GLU A 514 16.96 10.34 -14.56
N PHE A 515 18.22 10.18 -14.16
CA PHE A 515 18.98 8.95 -14.18
C PHE A 515 19.21 8.51 -12.74
N ARG A 516 19.09 7.21 -12.50
CA ARG A 516 19.29 6.59 -11.21
C ARG A 516 20.21 5.41 -11.36
N PHE A 517 21.08 5.24 -10.38
CA PHE A 517 21.97 4.12 -10.25
C PHE A 517 21.93 3.65 -8.80
N LYS A 518 21.85 2.34 -8.60
CA LYS A 518 21.91 1.70 -7.29
C LYS A 518 22.86 0.52 -7.37
N ILE A 519 23.72 0.37 -6.36
CA ILE A 519 24.55 -0.81 -6.17
C ILE A 519 24.46 -1.24 -4.71
N ASP A 520 24.28 -2.53 -4.49
CA ASP A 520 24.28 -3.12 -3.15
C ASP A 520 25.54 -3.99 -2.98
N ILE A 521 26.28 -3.74 -1.91
CA ILE A 521 27.51 -4.44 -1.54
C ILE A 521 27.40 -4.79 -0.07
N ASP A 522 27.17 -6.07 0.22
CA ASP A 522 26.99 -6.55 1.59
C ASP A 522 25.92 -5.74 2.34
N ARG A 523 26.30 -5.01 3.38
CA ARG A 523 25.39 -4.16 4.17
C ARG A 523 25.26 -2.73 3.64
N PHE A 524 25.94 -2.40 2.54
CA PHE A 524 25.94 -1.08 1.96
C PHE A 524 25.03 -0.99 0.74
N ASP A 525 24.08 -0.07 0.78
CA ASP A 525 23.29 0.34 -0.38
C ASP A 525 23.82 1.71 -0.82
N LEU A 526 24.34 1.79 -2.05
CA LEU A 526 24.80 3.04 -2.66
C LEU A 526 23.82 3.46 -3.73
N PHE A 527 23.19 4.61 -3.54
CA PHE A 527 22.26 5.20 -4.49
C PHE A 527 22.81 6.50 -5.02
N THR A 528 22.78 6.70 -6.34
CA THR A 528 23.03 8.00 -6.95
C THR A 528 21.95 8.33 -7.96
N SER A 529 21.58 9.60 -8.01
CA SER A 529 20.58 10.12 -8.92
C SER A 529 21.03 11.46 -9.47
N GLY A 530 20.78 11.68 -10.76
CA GLY A 530 21.05 12.95 -11.41
C GLY A 530 19.88 13.30 -12.30
N GLY A 531 19.53 14.57 -12.38
CA GLY A 531 18.41 15.00 -13.21
C GLY A 531 18.52 16.44 -13.66
N PHE A 532 17.78 16.74 -14.72
CA PHE A 532 17.66 18.08 -15.26
C PHE A 532 16.25 18.29 -15.82
N GLY A 533 15.80 19.54 -15.84
CA GLY A 533 14.47 19.83 -16.32
C GLY A 533 13.98 21.23 -15.99
N VAL A 534 12.73 21.48 -16.34
CA VAL A 534 11.94 22.65 -15.98
C VAL A 534 10.89 22.17 -14.99
N LEU A 535 10.97 22.61 -13.74
CA LEU A 535 10.02 22.24 -12.69
C LEU A 535 9.11 23.42 -12.34
N ARG A 536 7.84 23.15 -12.03
CA ARG A 536 6.91 24.16 -11.50
C ARG A 536 6.95 24.17 -9.98
N GLU A 537 6.94 25.36 -9.40
CA GLU A 537 6.74 25.56 -7.96
C GLU A 537 6.10 26.93 -7.74
N VAL A 538 5.11 27.03 -6.84
CA VAL A 538 4.35 28.26 -6.59
C VAL A 538 3.91 28.95 -7.90
N GLY A 539 3.45 28.17 -8.87
CA GLY A 539 2.98 28.67 -10.16
C GLY A 539 4.05 29.09 -11.18
N GLN A 540 5.35 29.10 -10.82
CA GLN A 540 6.44 29.54 -11.70
C GLN A 540 7.31 28.38 -12.19
N LEU A 541 7.90 28.52 -13.39
CA LEU A 541 8.81 27.52 -13.96
C LEU A 541 10.27 27.83 -13.61
N PHE A 542 11.03 26.77 -13.33
CA PHE A 542 12.43 26.86 -12.93
C PHE A 542 13.27 25.81 -13.67
N ASP A 543 14.28 26.26 -14.39
CA ASP A 543 15.36 25.38 -14.83
C ASP A 543 16.07 24.83 -13.61
N THR A 544 16.08 23.51 -13.50
CA THR A 544 16.60 22.77 -12.37
C THR A 544 17.57 21.70 -12.86
N LYS A 545 18.73 21.61 -12.23
CA LYS A 545 19.70 20.52 -12.41
C LYS A 545 20.09 20.03 -11.04
N PHE A 546 20.19 18.73 -10.85
CA PHE A 546 20.66 18.18 -9.58
C PHE A 546 21.45 16.90 -9.79
N ILE A 547 22.32 16.63 -8.83
CA ILE A 547 22.96 15.35 -8.60
C ILE A 547 22.91 15.07 -7.11
N GLY A 548 22.59 13.85 -6.73
CA GLY A 548 22.64 13.45 -5.34
C GLY A 548 23.05 12.01 -5.18
N SER A 549 23.66 11.72 -4.05
CA SER A 549 24.13 10.42 -3.64
C SER A 549 23.68 10.14 -2.22
N GLU A 550 23.35 8.90 -1.95
CA GLU A 550 22.97 8.40 -0.64
C GLU A 550 23.73 7.09 -0.41
N ILE A 551 24.30 6.96 0.79
CA ILE A 551 24.98 5.74 1.23
C ILE A 551 24.26 5.28 2.48
N ASN A 552 23.75 4.06 2.43
CA ASN A 552 23.06 3.44 3.55
C ASN A 552 23.88 2.25 4.01
N TYR A 553 24.05 2.12 5.33
CA TYR A 553 24.64 0.96 5.98
C TYR A 553 23.59 0.33 6.88
N GLU A 554 23.33 -0.95 6.66
CA GLU A 554 22.26 -1.70 7.32
C GLU A 554 22.83 -2.87 8.14
N ALA A 555 22.94 -2.66 9.45
CA ALA A 555 23.34 -3.69 10.40
C ALA A 555 22.12 -4.43 11.00
N PRO A 556 22.34 -5.59 11.65
CA PRO A 556 21.30 -6.40 12.27
C PRO A 556 20.32 -5.61 13.13
N TRP A 557 20.83 -4.71 13.97
CA TRP A 557 20.04 -3.97 14.95
C TRP A 557 20.15 -2.45 14.80
N TRP A 558 20.81 -1.94 13.76
CA TRP A 558 20.89 -0.50 13.51
C TRP A 558 21.15 -0.18 12.05
N HIS A 559 20.90 1.06 11.65
CA HIS A 559 21.20 1.54 10.31
C HIS A 559 21.70 2.98 10.34
N LEU A 560 22.39 3.39 9.28
CA LEU A 560 22.83 4.76 9.02
C LEU A 560 22.72 5.06 7.54
N ALA A 561 21.99 6.10 7.19
CA ALA A 561 21.80 6.62 5.86
C ALA A 561 22.32 8.06 5.79
N VAL A 562 23.22 8.35 4.86
CA VAL A 562 23.74 9.70 4.63
C VAL A 562 23.52 10.09 3.19
N GLY A 563 22.69 11.11 2.99
CA GLY A 563 22.31 11.64 1.68
C GLY A 563 22.85 13.04 1.47
N ASN A 564 23.33 13.33 0.26
CA ASN A 564 23.62 14.67 -0.19
C ASN A 564 23.08 14.86 -1.60
N ARG A 565 22.39 15.97 -1.84
CA ARG A 565 21.95 16.41 -3.15
C ARG A 565 22.40 17.84 -3.36
N PHE A 566 23.03 18.09 -4.49
CA PHE A 566 23.47 19.39 -4.94
C PHE A 566 22.74 19.71 -6.22
N GLY A 567 22.38 20.97 -6.41
CA GLY A 567 21.71 21.38 -7.62
C GLY A 567 21.83 22.85 -7.90
N THR A 568 21.38 23.22 -9.08
CA THR A 568 21.11 24.60 -9.43
C THR A 568 19.65 24.76 -9.77
N ARG A 569 19.12 25.93 -9.42
CA ARG A 569 17.77 26.36 -9.73
C ARG A 569 17.81 27.85 -10.05
N ARG A 570 17.38 28.27 -11.26
CA ARG A 570 17.62 29.65 -11.76
C ARG A 570 19.09 30.08 -11.66
N ASP A 571 20.01 29.16 -11.97
CA ASP A 571 21.45 29.35 -11.78
C ASP A 571 21.90 29.61 -10.33
N GLU A 572 20.99 29.53 -9.36
CA GLU A 572 21.31 29.59 -7.94
C GLU A 572 21.60 28.19 -7.40
N PHE A 573 22.66 28.09 -6.61
CA PHE A 573 23.02 26.84 -5.97
C PHE A 573 22.06 26.50 -4.82
N ASN A 574 21.64 25.24 -4.78
CA ASN A 574 20.93 24.63 -3.67
C ASN A 574 21.65 23.33 -3.23
N ARG A 575 21.48 23.00 -1.96
CA ARG A 575 21.99 21.77 -1.36
C ARG A 575 20.98 21.23 -0.37
N PHE A 576 20.73 19.93 -0.44
CA PHE A 576 19.99 19.18 0.56
C PHE A 576 20.91 18.10 1.12
N THR A 577 21.10 18.09 2.43
CA THR A 577 21.87 17.06 3.13
C THR A 577 20.94 16.37 4.12
N SER A 578 20.95 15.05 4.14
CA SER A 578 20.22 14.23 5.10
C SER A 578 21.16 13.26 5.80
N CYS A 579 20.89 13.01 7.08
CA CYS A 579 21.51 11.94 7.86
C CYS A 579 20.39 11.30 8.67
N SER A 580 20.14 10.02 8.44
CA SER A 580 19.13 9.24 9.17
C SER A 580 19.83 8.05 9.81
N THR A 581 19.54 7.77 11.07
CA THR A 581 20.06 6.59 11.74
C THR A 581 19.00 6.05 12.69
N GLY A 582 18.92 4.74 12.81
CA GLY A 582 18.04 4.13 13.78
C GLY A 582 18.64 2.89 14.40
N VAL A 583 18.22 2.61 15.62
CA VAL A 583 18.69 1.49 16.43
C VAL A 583 17.50 0.74 16.99
N ASN A 584 17.57 -0.59 17.01
CA ASN A 584 16.70 -1.43 17.81
C ASN A 584 17.49 -1.99 18.99
N LEU A 585 17.08 -1.60 20.19
CA LEU A 585 17.64 -2.10 21.43
C LEU A 585 16.74 -3.22 21.97
N PHE A 586 17.36 -4.37 22.22
CA PHE A 586 16.74 -5.54 22.86
C PHE A 586 15.53 -6.12 22.11
N GLY A 587 15.39 -5.86 20.80
CA GLY A 587 14.28 -6.36 19.99
C GLY A 587 12.92 -5.69 20.28
N LYS A 588 12.89 -4.61 21.06
CA LYS A 588 11.66 -3.98 21.56
C LYS A 588 11.63 -2.46 21.48
N LEU A 589 12.79 -1.82 21.54
CA LEU A 589 12.92 -0.36 21.53
C LEU A 589 13.57 0.07 20.23
N THR A 590 12.79 0.61 19.29
CA THR A 590 13.35 1.29 18.13
C THR A 590 13.49 2.77 18.42
N ALA A 591 14.63 3.37 18.08
CA ALA A 591 14.84 4.81 18.10
C ALA A 591 15.46 5.25 16.77
N ASP A 592 14.78 6.12 16.05
CA ASP A 592 15.20 6.68 14.76
C ASP A 592 15.43 8.19 14.90
N LEU A 593 16.53 8.67 14.33
CA LEU A 593 16.95 10.05 14.31
C LEU A 593 17.13 10.48 12.85
N ASP A 594 16.38 11.49 12.42
CA ASP A 594 16.49 12.11 11.10
C ASP A 594 16.97 13.56 11.24
N LEU A 595 18.03 13.90 10.52
CA LEU A 595 18.59 15.24 10.41
C LEU A 595 18.56 15.64 8.95
N GLU A 596 17.87 16.72 8.62
CA GLU A 596 17.79 17.25 7.26
C GLU A 596 18.19 18.72 7.26
N ASN A 597 19.06 19.10 6.33
CA ASN A 597 19.47 20.48 6.13
C ASN A 597 19.21 20.87 4.68
N PHE A 598 18.28 21.80 4.49
CA PHE A 598 18.00 22.40 3.21
C PHE A 598 18.66 23.77 3.15
N PHE A 599 19.62 23.93 2.25
CA PHE A 599 20.29 25.19 1.98
C PHE A 599 19.93 25.69 0.59
N TRP A 600 19.39 26.90 0.53
CA TRP A 600 19.19 27.64 -0.71
C TRP A 600 19.73 29.05 -0.56
N ARG A 601 20.72 29.40 -1.40
CA ARG A 601 21.53 30.63 -1.27
C ARG A 601 20.71 31.91 -1.12
N THR A 602 19.58 32.01 -1.81
CA THR A 602 18.78 33.25 -1.86
C THR A 602 17.59 33.20 -0.89
N TYR A 603 17.13 32.01 -0.48
CA TYR A 603 15.77 31.85 0.05
C TYR A 603 15.60 30.84 1.19
N ARG A 604 16.60 30.57 2.05
CA ARG A 604 16.47 29.93 3.39
C ARG A 604 17.52 28.85 3.63
N ASN A 605 17.93 28.75 4.89
CA ASN A 605 18.58 27.57 5.43
C ASN A 605 17.64 26.99 6.49
N THR A 606 17.08 25.83 6.20
CA THR A 606 16.13 25.15 7.07
C THR A 606 16.77 23.88 7.60
N LEU A 607 16.86 23.78 8.93
CA LEU A 607 17.34 22.58 9.61
C LEU A 607 16.14 21.88 10.24
N ILE A 608 15.97 20.60 9.93
CA ILE A 608 14.93 19.75 10.50
C ILE A 608 15.60 18.65 11.30
N PHE A 609 15.14 18.49 12.54
CA PHE A 609 15.50 17.41 13.43
C PHE A 609 14.24 16.61 13.74
N ARG A 610 14.26 15.29 13.54
CA ARG A 610 13.19 14.40 13.99
C ARG A 610 13.76 13.26 14.80
N LEU A 611 13.20 13.02 15.98
CA LEU A 611 13.45 11.86 16.79
C LEU A 611 12.16 11.06 16.91
N ARG A 612 12.22 9.79 16.55
CA ARG A 612 11.14 8.82 16.74
C ARG A 612 11.60 7.74 17.67
N SER A 613 10.79 7.38 18.65
CA SER A 613 11.05 6.24 19.51
C SER A 613 9.80 5.42 19.65
N ASN A 614 9.93 4.11 19.46
CA ASN A 614 8.86 3.14 19.58
C ASN A 614 9.28 2.05 20.57
N TYR A 615 8.53 1.87 21.66
CA TYR A 615 8.73 0.76 22.58
C TYR A 615 7.54 -0.19 22.52
N GLN A 616 7.80 -1.47 22.29
CA GLN A 616 6.79 -2.53 22.24
C GLN A 616 6.89 -3.40 23.50
N LEU A 617 5.92 -3.26 24.41
CA LEU A 617 5.82 -4.12 25.60
C LEU A 617 5.40 -5.53 25.19
N THR A 618 4.40 -5.59 24.32
CA THR A 618 3.89 -6.76 23.62
C THR A 618 3.49 -6.33 22.20
N GLN A 619 3.09 -7.26 21.32
CA GLN A 619 2.56 -6.91 19.98
C GLN A 619 1.29 -6.02 20.04
N LYS A 620 0.65 -5.91 21.21
CA LYS A 620 -0.61 -5.20 21.43
C LYS A 620 -0.49 -3.92 22.25
N ILE A 621 0.65 -3.71 22.92
CA ILE A 621 0.83 -2.59 23.85
C ILE A 621 2.14 -1.92 23.53
N GLY A 622 2.08 -0.66 23.11
CA GLY A 622 3.24 0.09 22.67
C GLY A 622 3.10 1.58 22.87
N TRP A 623 4.25 2.25 22.87
CA TRP A 623 4.35 3.70 23.04
C TRP A 623 5.16 4.23 21.87
N LEU A 624 4.66 5.27 21.21
CA LEU A 624 5.34 5.99 20.15
C LEU A 624 5.56 7.43 20.60
N ILE A 625 6.80 7.87 20.61
CA ILE A 625 7.20 9.26 20.85
C ILE A 625 7.78 9.80 19.56
N PHE A 626 7.29 10.97 19.14
CA PHE A 626 7.79 11.70 17.99
C PHE A 626 8.09 13.14 18.42
N VAL A 627 9.31 13.58 18.18
CA VAL A 627 9.75 14.94 18.42
C VAL A 627 10.30 15.49 17.12
N GLU A 628 9.77 16.61 16.66
CA GLU A 628 10.28 17.35 15.52
C GLU A 628 10.62 18.78 15.94
N ARG A 629 11.73 19.28 15.41
CA ARG A 629 12.13 20.68 15.49
C ARG A 629 12.50 21.15 14.09
N VAL A 630 11.92 22.27 13.67
CA VAL A 630 12.26 22.95 12.42
C VAL A 630 12.81 24.32 12.75
N ASP A 631 14.01 24.62 12.28
CA ASP A 631 14.71 25.90 12.45
C ASP A 631 14.80 26.59 11.08
N GLU A 632 14.01 27.65 10.89
CA GLU A 632 14.02 28.48 9.68
C GLU A 632 14.77 29.79 9.91
N ARG A 633 16.08 29.79 9.60
CA ARG A 633 17.01 30.89 9.92
C ARG A 633 16.71 32.26 9.32
N LEU A 634 15.85 32.38 8.31
CA LEU A 634 15.51 33.67 7.69
C LEU A 634 14.23 34.29 8.24
N GLN A 635 13.39 33.50 8.94
CA GLN A 635 12.19 34.00 9.61
C GLN A 635 12.41 34.22 11.11
N ASP A 636 13.60 33.88 11.63
CA ASP A 636 13.88 33.72 13.07
C ASP A 636 12.79 32.86 13.76
N GLU A 637 12.22 31.93 12.99
CA GLU A 637 11.10 31.10 13.41
C GLU A 637 11.61 29.70 13.68
N ILE A 638 11.36 29.24 14.91
CA ILE A 638 11.63 27.87 15.30
C ILE A 638 10.29 27.25 15.65
N SER A 639 9.94 26.19 14.93
CA SER A 639 8.80 25.38 15.29
C SER A 639 9.21 24.07 15.94
N TYR A 640 8.36 23.61 16.86
CA TYR A 640 8.52 22.37 17.59
C TYR A 640 7.20 21.60 17.52
N ASN A 641 7.28 20.30 17.30
CA ASN A 641 6.16 19.38 17.40
C ASN A 641 6.57 18.23 18.31
N PHE A 642 5.92 18.10 19.45
CA PHE A 642 6.05 16.94 20.32
C PHE A 642 4.75 16.15 20.28
N ASN A 643 4.84 14.87 19.95
CA ASN A 643 3.73 13.95 19.91
C ASN A 643 4.10 12.71 20.72
N ALA A 644 3.24 12.32 21.65
CA ALA A 644 3.36 11.06 22.38
C ALA A 644 2.04 10.28 22.25
N ILE A 645 2.14 9.03 21.82
CA ILE A 645 1.02 8.14 21.62
C ILE A 645 1.25 6.90 22.48
N PHE A 646 0.33 6.66 23.40
CA PHE A 646 0.15 5.36 24.03
C PHE A 646 -0.95 4.62 23.27
N ASP A 647 -0.63 3.42 22.80
CA ASP A 647 -1.55 2.57 22.06
C ASP A 647 -1.70 1.24 22.79
N TYR A 648 -2.96 0.89 23.06
CA TYR A 648 -3.33 -0.43 23.48
C TYR A 648 -4.42 -1.00 22.57
N GLU A 649 -4.06 -2.06 21.85
CA GLU A 649 -4.98 -2.86 21.06
C GLU A 649 -5.40 -4.12 21.85
N PHE A 650 -6.67 -4.19 22.24
CA PHE A 650 -7.19 -5.35 22.97
C PHE A 650 -7.32 -6.56 22.01
N THR A 651 -7.92 -6.29 20.86
CA THR A 651 -8.12 -7.17 19.70
C THR A 651 -8.15 -6.30 18.45
N PRO A 652 -7.93 -6.87 17.26
CA PRO A 652 -8.07 -6.12 16.00
C PRO A 652 -9.38 -5.34 15.94
N GLU A 653 -9.28 -4.08 15.52
CA GLU A 653 -10.35 -3.07 15.48
C GLU A 653 -10.83 -2.56 16.86
N SER A 654 -10.24 -2.99 17.98
CA SER A 654 -10.50 -2.48 19.34
C SER A 654 -9.28 -1.77 19.88
N HIS A 655 -9.41 -0.47 20.14
CA HIS A 655 -8.28 0.34 20.53
C HIS A 655 -8.61 1.29 21.69
N PHE A 656 -7.66 1.39 22.59
CA PHE A 656 -7.54 2.51 23.49
C PHE A 656 -6.29 3.30 23.10
N PHE A 657 -6.48 4.57 22.74
CA PHE A 657 -5.39 5.48 22.45
C PHE A 657 -5.42 6.65 23.41
N PHE A 658 -4.22 7.06 23.80
CA PHE A 658 -3.97 8.31 24.50
C PHE A 658 -2.88 9.05 23.74
N VAL A 659 -3.21 10.25 23.25
CA VAL A 659 -2.31 11.08 22.46
C VAL A 659 -2.12 12.41 23.17
N PHE A 660 -0.88 12.83 23.29
CA PHE A 660 -0.49 14.15 23.72
C PHE A 660 0.24 14.85 22.58
N VAL A 661 -0.22 16.03 22.20
CA VAL A 661 0.37 16.87 21.16
C VAL A 661 0.72 18.22 21.76
N ASP A 662 1.94 18.69 21.55
CA ASP A 662 2.40 20.03 21.89
C ASP A 662 3.17 20.61 20.69
N SER A 663 2.55 21.57 20.02
CA SER A 663 3.12 22.25 18.86
C SER A 663 3.37 23.72 19.17
N LEU A 664 4.53 24.25 18.78
CA LEU A 664 4.92 25.66 18.94
C LEU A 664 5.43 26.21 17.61
N PRO A 665 4.99 27.40 17.13
CA PRO A 665 3.74 28.04 17.54
C PRO A 665 2.55 27.12 17.16
N GLY A 666 1.62 26.90 18.08
CA GLY A 666 0.54 25.95 17.84
C GLY A 666 -0.27 25.64 19.08
N GLU A 667 -1.06 24.59 18.98
CA GLU A 667 -1.96 24.14 20.04
C GLU A 667 -1.31 23.03 20.87
N ARG A 668 -1.64 23.04 22.16
CA ARG A 668 -1.50 21.86 23.02
C ARG A 668 -2.82 21.13 23.08
N ALA A 669 -2.79 19.84 22.77
CA ALA A 669 -3.97 19.00 22.81
C ALA A 669 -3.69 17.69 23.54
N VAL A 670 -4.67 17.26 24.33
CA VAL A 670 -4.76 15.90 24.83
C VAL A 670 -5.95 15.26 24.20
N PHE A 671 -5.73 14.09 23.62
CA PHE A 671 -6.75 13.31 22.95
C PHE A 671 -6.79 11.91 23.56
N THR A 672 -7.99 11.47 23.94
CA THR A 672 -8.21 10.08 24.35
C THR A 672 -9.37 9.49 23.58
N LYS A 673 -9.21 8.23 23.16
CA LYS A 673 -10.23 7.47 22.46
C LYS A 673 -10.34 6.09 23.05
N LEU A 674 -11.58 5.65 23.19
CA LEU A 674 -11.92 4.26 23.45
C LEU A 674 -12.84 3.76 22.33
N ALA A 675 -12.43 2.69 21.66
CA ALA A 675 -13.27 1.93 20.74
C ALA A 675 -13.13 0.44 21.05
N TYR A 676 -14.24 -0.29 21.05
CA TYR A 676 -14.24 -1.71 21.35
C TYR A 676 -15.20 -2.47 20.43
N LEU A 677 -14.68 -3.46 19.72
CA LEU A 677 -15.47 -4.31 18.85
C LEU A 677 -16.18 -5.37 19.69
N PHE A 678 -17.49 -5.22 19.84
CA PHE A 678 -18.35 -6.26 20.36
C PHE A 678 -18.64 -7.27 19.26
N GLU A 679 -18.02 -8.45 19.35
CA GLU A 679 -18.48 -9.62 18.62
C GLU A 679 -19.68 -10.21 19.34
N SER A 680 -20.84 -10.09 18.70
CA SER A 680 -22.11 -10.49 19.27
C SER A 680 -22.18 -12.03 19.42
N ASN A 681 -22.76 -12.53 20.54
CA ASN A 681 -23.23 -13.93 20.64
C ASN A 681 -24.64 -14.12 20.04
N PHE A 682 -25.15 -13.14 19.30
CA PHE A 682 -26.49 -13.22 18.73
C PHE A 682 -26.55 -14.30 17.64
N PRO A 683 -27.74 -14.90 17.46
CA PRO A 683 -27.99 -15.86 16.40
C PRO A 683 -27.56 -15.31 15.03
N THR A 684 -27.01 -16.17 14.17
CA THR A 684 -26.58 -15.77 12.82
C THR A 684 -27.78 -15.31 11.99
N PHE A 685 -27.54 -14.52 10.93
CA PHE A 685 -28.61 -14.08 10.01
C PHE A 685 -29.45 -15.24 9.44
N ARG A 686 -28.89 -16.46 9.39
CA ARG A 686 -29.61 -17.69 9.00
C ARG A 686 -30.64 -18.16 10.02
N GLN A 687 -30.48 -17.81 11.29
CA GLN A 687 -31.39 -18.17 12.38
C GLN A 687 -32.54 -17.14 12.53
N PHE A 688 -32.42 -15.99 11.86
CA PHE A 688 -33.51 -14.99 11.72
C PHE A 688 -34.40 -15.23 10.48
N LYS A 689 -33.99 -16.14 9.57
CA LYS A 689 -34.81 -16.67 8.47
C LYS A 689 -35.48 -17.97 8.90
#